data_AF-A0A7J7DMY2-F1
#
_entry.id   AF-A0A7J7DMY2-F1
#
_cell.length_a   1.000
_cell.length_b   1.000
_cell.length_c   1.000
_cell.angle_alpha   90.00
_cell.angle_beta   90.00
_cell.angle_gamma   90.00
#
_symmetry.space_group_name_H-M   'P 1'
#
loop_
_entity.id
_entity.type
_entity.pdbx_description
1 polymer ?
#
loop_
_entity_poly.entity_id
_entity_poly.type
_entity_poly.pdbx_seq_one_letter_code
_entity_poly.pdbx_strand_id
1 'polypeptide(L)'
;MEIDSEKNLQRKQSVYNDLDEKFKIHNETYKGQQYSQIYFARLHMMRTLLYSLVPNWKPHLPVCTVLGLEEGKECIIVGTLYKHMKLKPCILDEYSKERSGTPLVKHHNFMHPDDHLILEDESGRVKLGGTMLSPSAYVTGIVVALHGKDSGAGDFTVQDVLEAGLPPQIEFPLKSKEDKFVVLFSGLSVGSSRSDPLEFQLLVDHITGHLGDEKEQGTAAQIVHAVIAGSSLEIPGGLINGQNLTPKDQSRMSEPIKELDILLAQIAVGVPLDIMPGPKDPANFSLPQQPFNRYIFPGAAAYNTFRACTNPHCFELDNIRFLGTSGQNVDDLEKYSEAKDKLEFMERTLRWRHLAPTAPNTLGCYPFTDRDPFLIESCPHVYFVGNQDKFATSLLKGNFSLSTEMLVPKPSIGTYWQVDIAGSEGQLVRLICIPKFCETGVAVVVREYARMSKDDQEADSTAGDPLVWSRDLEKHFYGEFSIAVVQANEIIEDHSQVETGPNATFVGVYDGHGGPEASRFISDHLFRHLMRLAGEKGTITEDVLRSAFAATEDGFLTLVRRTYGIKPSMASTGSCCLVGVILGGKLYVANLGDSRAVICYLGRSNKIVAEQLTRDHNASMEDVRQELRSLHPDDSHILVMKNGVWRIKGIIQVSRSIGDAYLKRPGFSLDPSFPRFHLPEPICRPVLTSVPSMYSRDLRSKDKYLIFASDGLWDQLTIQEAAEIVCNNPRAGIARRLVKKALNEASRKRETTYDELKKLDKGVRRHFHDDITVVVIFIDHEFLQKKISVPGLSVRGFSDTVGPSNFNIP
;
A
#
# COMPACT_ATOMS: atom_id res chain seq x y z
N MET A 1 2.81 -22.76 -44.52
CA MET A 1 3.06 -21.74 -43.48
C MET A 1 1.95 -20.73 -43.61
N GLU A 2 0.83 -21.01 -42.95
CA GLU A 2 -0.20 -20.00 -42.74
C GLU A 2 0.37 -19.02 -41.72
N ILE A 3 0.33 -17.74 -42.07
CA ILE A 3 0.74 -16.64 -41.21
C ILE A 3 -0.33 -16.59 -40.11
N ASP A 4 0.06 -16.92 -38.88
CA ASP A 4 -0.78 -16.73 -37.70
C ASP A 4 -1.29 -15.28 -37.71
N SER A 5 -2.60 -15.11 -37.64
CA SER A 5 -3.22 -13.80 -37.57
C SER A 5 -2.76 -13.08 -36.29
N GLU A 6 -1.84 -12.13 -36.41
CA GLU A 6 -1.42 -11.24 -35.33
C GLU A 6 -2.67 -10.59 -34.70
N LYS A 7 -2.95 -10.91 -33.44
CA LYS A 7 -3.98 -10.21 -32.65
C LYS A 7 -3.47 -8.81 -32.33
N ASN A 8 -3.81 -7.84 -33.17
CA ASN A 8 -3.55 -6.43 -32.88
C ASN A 8 -4.39 -5.97 -31.68
N LEU A 9 -3.73 -5.69 -30.55
CA LEU A 9 -4.36 -5.11 -29.37
C LEU A 9 -4.68 -3.64 -29.62
N GLN A 10 -5.91 -3.22 -29.31
CA GLN A 10 -6.31 -1.81 -29.38
C GLN A 10 -6.10 -1.12 -28.04
N ARG A 11 -5.43 0.03 -28.08
CA ARG A 11 -5.22 0.87 -26.89
C ARG A 11 -6.52 1.53 -26.46
N LYS A 12 -6.75 1.57 -25.15
CA LYS A 12 -7.89 2.29 -24.55
C LYS A 12 -7.72 3.80 -24.70
N GLN A 13 -8.84 4.52 -24.68
CA GLN A 13 -8.88 5.98 -24.81
C GLN A 13 -9.59 6.60 -23.61
N SER A 14 -9.20 7.82 -23.25
CA SER A 14 -9.86 8.64 -22.24
C SER A 14 -10.14 10.04 -22.80
N VAL A 15 -11.19 10.67 -22.27
CA VAL A 15 -11.52 12.06 -22.59
C VAL A 15 -10.57 12.96 -21.82
N TYR A 16 -9.78 13.75 -22.54
CA TYR A 16 -8.81 14.68 -21.98
C TYR A 16 -9.37 16.12 -21.97
N ASN A 17 -9.20 16.82 -20.85
CA ASN A 17 -9.55 18.23 -20.70
C ASN A 17 -8.36 19.01 -20.12
N ASP A 18 -7.86 20.01 -20.86
CA ASP A 18 -6.76 20.89 -20.42
C ASP A 18 -7.30 21.97 -19.46
N LEU A 19 -6.67 22.12 -18.29
CA LEU A 19 -6.99 23.16 -17.31
C LEU A 19 -5.82 24.10 -17.03
N ASP A 20 -4.80 24.13 -17.90
CA ASP A 20 -3.60 24.98 -17.75
C ASP A 20 -3.86 26.47 -18.03
N GLU A 21 -5.04 26.86 -18.49
CA GLU A 21 -5.35 28.25 -18.86
C GLU A 21 -5.06 29.26 -17.73
N LYS A 22 -5.23 28.85 -16.47
CA LYS A 22 -4.90 29.70 -15.31
C LYS A 22 -3.39 29.95 -15.13
N PHE A 23 -2.54 29.07 -15.66
CA PHE A 23 -1.09 29.15 -15.59
C PHE A 23 -0.46 29.80 -16.84
N LYS A 24 -1.22 29.95 -17.92
CA LYS A 24 -0.74 30.60 -19.16
C LYS A 24 -0.60 32.11 -18.98
N ILE A 25 0.48 32.66 -19.52
CA ILE A 25 0.78 34.10 -19.55
C ILE A 25 0.67 34.57 -21.00
N HIS A 26 -0.43 35.23 -21.35
CA HIS A 26 -0.67 35.68 -22.74
C HIS A 26 0.09 36.96 -23.11
N ASN A 27 0.21 37.89 -22.17
CA ASN A 27 0.87 39.20 -22.37
C ASN A 27 1.93 39.42 -21.29
N GLU A 28 3.14 38.94 -21.53
CA GLU A 28 4.27 39.10 -20.62
C GLU A 28 4.69 40.58 -20.53
N THR A 29 4.54 41.19 -19.35
CA THR A 29 4.72 42.64 -19.19
C THR A 29 5.47 43.00 -17.90
N TYR A 30 6.80 43.02 -17.91
CA TYR A 30 7.58 43.38 -16.71
C TYR A 30 7.65 44.89 -16.40
N LYS A 31 6.99 45.75 -17.18
CA LYS A 31 7.13 47.21 -17.05
C LYS A 31 6.18 47.75 -15.97
N GLY A 32 6.73 48.06 -14.80
CA GLY A 32 6.02 48.71 -13.70
C GLY A 32 5.28 47.76 -12.74
N GLN A 33 5.36 46.44 -12.97
CA GLN A 33 4.79 45.44 -12.07
C GLN A 33 5.68 45.26 -10.83
N GLN A 34 5.04 45.11 -9.67
CA GLN A 34 5.70 44.84 -8.39
C GLN A 34 5.02 43.69 -7.67
N TYR A 35 5.80 42.92 -6.91
CA TYR A 35 5.32 41.75 -6.16
C TYR A 35 4.35 42.07 -5.01
N SER A 36 4.15 43.34 -4.66
CA SER A 36 3.13 43.71 -3.67
C SER A 36 1.72 43.32 -4.12
N GLN A 37 1.46 43.40 -5.43
CA GLN A 37 0.12 43.15 -5.98
C GLN A 37 -0.30 41.68 -5.86
N ILE A 38 0.62 40.72 -6.04
CA ILE A 38 0.30 39.30 -5.86
C ILE A 38 -0.04 38.96 -4.40
N TYR A 39 0.67 39.54 -3.42
CA TYR A 39 0.31 39.38 -2.00
C TYR A 39 -1.05 40.01 -1.68
N PHE A 40 -1.36 41.17 -2.27
CA PHE A 40 -2.67 41.79 -2.11
C PHE A 40 -3.78 40.90 -2.67
N ALA A 41 -3.63 40.38 -3.90
CA ALA A 41 -4.59 39.46 -4.51
C ALA A 41 -4.78 38.19 -3.68
N ARG A 42 -3.67 37.58 -3.21
CA ARG A 42 -3.68 36.40 -2.34
C ARG A 42 -4.42 36.66 -1.03
N LEU A 43 -4.06 37.73 -0.32
CA LEU A 43 -4.69 38.08 0.95
C LEU A 43 -6.18 38.40 0.76
N HIS A 44 -6.55 39.11 -0.31
CA HIS A 44 -7.94 39.42 -0.61
C HIS A 44 -8.79 38.16 -0.77
N MET A 45 -8.36 37.23 -1.65
CA MET A 45 -9.11 35.99 -1.92
C MET A 45 -9.18 35.07 -0.69
N MET A 46 -8.05 34.84 -0.02
CA MET A 46 -7.99 33.94 1.13
C MET A 46 -8.71 34.49 2.36
N ARG A 47 -8.71 35.81 2.54
CA ARG A 47 -9.45 36.44 3.64
C ARG A 47 -10.95 36.31 3.47
N THR A 48 -11.49 36.47 2.25
CA THR A 48 -12.92 36.23 1.99
C THR A 48 -13.32 34.81 2.39
N LEU A 49 -12.48 33.82 2.07
CA LEU A 49 -12.67 32.44 2.52
C LEU A 49 -12.61 32.32 4.04
N LEU A 50 -11.55 32.79 4.68
CA LEU A 50 -11.37 32.67 6.13
C LEU A 50 -12.47 33.39 6.92
N TYR A 51 -12.92 34.56 6.47
CA TYR A 51 -14.05 35.27 7.08
C TYR A 51 -15.35 34.47 7.01
N SER A 52 -15.57 33.66 5.97
CA SER A 52 -16.72 32.76 5.91
C SER A 52 -16.64 31.61 6.91
N LEU A 53 -15.43 31.23 7.36
CA LEU A 53 -15.18 30.14 8.29
C LEU A 53 -15.15 30.60 9.75
N VAL A 54 -14.75 31.86 10.01
CA VAL A 54 -14.63 32.44 11.36
C VAL A 54 -15.89 32.28 12.22
N PRO A 55 -17.13 32.52 11.73
CA PRO A 55 -18.34 32.34 12.52
C PRO A 55 -18.53 30.92 13.05
N ASN A 56 -18.06 29.90 12.32
CA ASN A 56 -18.13 28.50 12.75
C ASN A 56 -16.98 28.13 13.70
N TRP A 57 -15.90 28.90 13.71
CA TRP A 57 -14.73 28.66 14.56
C TRP A 57 -14.84 29.38 15.91
N LYS A 58 -15.09 30.69 15.91
CA LYS A 58 -15.16 31.55 17.10
C LYS A 58 -16.22 32.65 16.91
N PRO A 59 -17.52 32.34 17.07
CA PRO A 59 -18.62 33.25 16.72
C PRO A 59 -18.70 34.52 17.58
N HIS A 60 -18.12 34.51 18.78
CA HIS A 60 -18.28 35.59 19.77
C HIS A 60 -17.14 36.62 19.77
N LEU A 61 -16.09 36.40 18.96
CA LEU A 61 -14.90 37.25 18.96
C LEU A 61 -14.91 38.24 17.80
N PRO A 62 -14.50 39.50 18.03
CA PRO A 62 -14.40 40.48 16.96
C PRO A 62 -13.23 40.16 16.04
N VAL A 63 -13.44 40.38 14.74
CA VAL A 63 -12.35 40.40 13.75
C VAL A 63 -11.80 41.82 13.68
N CYS A 64 -10.51 41.98 13.91
CA CYS A 64 -9.83 43.27 13.93
C CYS A 64 -8.71 43.31 12.88
N THR A 65 -8.32 44.52 12.47
CA THR A 65 -7.06 44.73 11.75
C THR A 65 -5.90 44.78 12.74
N VAL A 66 -4.67 44.59 12.26
CA VAL A 66 -3.46 44.64 13.08
C VAL A 66 -3.31 45.97 13.82
N LEU A 67 -3.60 47.11 13.18
CA LEU A 67 -3.59 48.42 13.85
C LEU A 67 -4.79 48.65 14.79
N GLY A 68 -5.84 47.84 14.68
CA GLY A 68 -7.03 47.92 15.53
C GLY A 68 -6.93 47.06 16.79
N LEU A 69 -5.77 46.48 17.09
CA LEU A 69 -5.54 45.69 18.29
C LEU A 69 -5.61 46.58 19.54
N GLU A 70 -6.31 46.07 20.57
CA GLU A 70 -6.39 46.71 21.88
C GLU A 70 -5.72 45.82 22.93
N GLU A 71 -4.92 46.42 23.80
CA GLU A 71 -4.16 45.73 24.84
C GLU A 71 -5.06 44.82 25.69
N GLY A 72 -4.70 43.53 25.77
CA GLY A 72 -5.39 42.53 26.60
C GLY A 72 -6.75 42.06 26.09
N LYS A 73 -7.30 42.62 24.99
CA LYS A 73 -8.58 42.16 24.41
C LYS A 73 -8.38 40.99 23.46
N GLU A 74 -9.23 39.96 23.61
CA GLU A 74 -9.26 38.82 22.69
C GLU A 74 -9.93 39.20 21.38
N CYS A 75 -9.29 38.86 20.26
CA CYS A 75 -9.78 39.13 18.93
C CYS A 75 -9.23 38.13 17.92
N ILE A 76 -9.72 38.24 16.69
CA ILE A 76 -9.25 37.47 15.53
C ILE A 76 -8.61 38.44 14.55
N ILE A 77 -7.40 38.10 14.10
CA ILE A 77 -6.71 38.82 13.03
C ILE A 77 -6.50 37.89 11.84
N VAL A 78 -6.65 38.41 10.61
CA VAL A 78 -6.45 37.64 9.37
C VAL A 78 -5.41 38.34 8.53
N GLY A 79 -4.35 37.62 8.19
CA GLY A 79 -3.21 38.22 7.50
C GLY A 79 -2.29 37.18 6.87
N THR A 80 -1.26 37.69 6.19
CA THR A 80 -0.20 36.89 5.58
C THR A 80 0.93 36.70 6.59
N LEU A 81 1.35 35.46 6.79
CA LEU A 81 2.53 35.15 7.59
C LEU A 81 3.79 35.55 6.83
N TYR A 82 4.67 36.26 7.54
CA TYR A 82 6.04 36.54 7.15
C TYR A 82 6.98 35.87 8.15
N LYS A 83 7.85 34.98 7.68
CA LYS A 83 8.87 34.34 8.51
C LYS A 83 10.15 35.15 8.42
N HIS A 84 10.51 35.82 9.51
CA HIS A 84 11.81 36.45 9.63
C HIS A 84 12.85 35.38 9.92
N MET A 85 13.81 35.22 9.01
CA MET A 85 14.79 34.14 9.03
C MET A 85 16.21 34.68 9.13
N LYS A 86 16.97 34.21 10.12
CA LYS A 86 18.32 34.72 10.38
C LYS A 86 19.32 34.34 9.27
N LEU A 87 19.16 33.15 8.69
CA LEU A 87 20.07 32.61 7.68
C LEU A 87 19.57 32.82 6.24
N LYS A 88 18.46 33.54 6.03
CA LYS A 88 17.93 33.76 4.68
C LYS A 88 18.96 34.50 3.82
N PRO A 89 19.26 34.01 2.60
CA PRO A 89 20.20 34.69 1.71
C PRO A 89 19.68 36.08 1.34
N CYS A 90 20.59 37.05 1.36
CA CYS A 90 20.33 38.44 1.01
C CYS A 90 21.18 38.80 -0.20
N ILE A 91 20.55 39.13 -1.31
CA ILE A 91 21.26 39.46 -2.55
C ILE A 91 22.15 40.70 -2.41
N LEU A 92 21.80 41.63 -1.52
CA LEU A 92 22.61 42.82 -1.22
C LEU A 92 23.90 42.43 -0.48
N ASP A 93 23.83 41.44 0.42
CA ASP A 93 24.99 40.89 1.11
C ASP A 93 25.86 40.07 0.15
N GLU A 94 25.25 39.28 -0.74
CA GLU A 94 25.97 38.54 -1.78
C GLU A 94 26.71 39.48 -2.72
N TYR A 95 26.04 40.50 -3.25
CA TYR A 95 26.65 41.52 -4.10
C TYR A 95 27.80 42.25 -3.39
N SER A 96 27.67 42.49 -2.08
CA SER A 96 28.74 43.08 -1.27
C SER A 96 29.91 42.12 -1.05
N LYS A 97 29.64 40.83 -0.83
CA LYS A 97 30.64 39.77 -0.56
C LYS A 97 31.38 39.29 -1.80
N GLU A 98 30.72 39.26 -2.96
CA GLU A 98 31.35 38.98 -4.25
C GLU A 98 32.41 40.03 -4.58
N ARG A 99 32.13 41.30 -4.26
CA ARG A 99 33.13 42.38 -4.38
C ARG A 99 34.29 42.23 -3.39
N SER A 100 34.08 41.58 -2.24
CA SER A 100 35.12 41.33 -1.23
C SER A 100 35.82 39.97 -1.37
N GLY A 101 35.52 39.18 -2.40
CA GLY A 101 36.16 37.90 -2.68
C GLY A 101 35.91 36.81 -1.62
N THR A 102 34.88 36.97 -0.78
CA THR A 102 34.58 36.04 0.31
C THR A 102 33.67 34.91 -0.21
N PRO A 103 34.01 33.62 -0.02
CA PRO A 103 33.20 32.52 -0.54
C PRO A 103 31.81 32.50 0.12
N LEU A 104 30.77 32.42 -0.70
CA LEU A 104 29.38 32.29 -0.27
C LEU A 104 29.12 30.86 0.24
N VAL A 105 28.67 30.73 1.49
CA VAL A 105 28.28 29.45 2.08
C VAL A 105 26.91 29.07 1.53
N LYS A 106 26.83 27.96 0.78
CA LYS A 106 25.56 27.37 0.33
C LYS A 106 25.00 26.49 1.44
N HIS A 107 24.07 27.02 2.22
CA HIS A 107 23.33 26.23 3.19
C HIS A 107 22.27 25.37 2.49
N HIS A 108 22.14 24.11 2.90
CA HIS A 108 21.09 23.20 2.43
C HIS A 108 19.74 23.46 3.12
N ASN A 109 19.75 24.14 4.27
CA ASN A 109 18.59 24.55 5.06
C ASN A 109 18.87 25.94 5.67
N PHE A 110 17.90 26.84 5.63
CA PHE A 110 18.02 28.23 6.09
C PHE A 110 17.29 28.52 7.41
N MET A 111 16.80 27.49 8.11
CA MET A 111 16.13 27.65 9.40
C MET A 111 17.13 27.91 10.54
N HIS A 112 16.71 28.72 11.50
CA HIS A 112 17.47 29.01 12.72
C HIS A 112 16.55 29.08 13.95
N PRO A 113 17.02 28.70 15.16
CA PRO A 113 16.23 28.83 16.40
C PRO A 113 15.75 30.25 16.75
N ASP A 114 16.35 31.27 16.14
CA ASP A 114 16.00 32.70 16.34
C ASP A 114 14.95 33.18 15.31
N ASP A 115 14.50 32.30 14.41
CA ASP A 115 13.48 32.63 13.44
C ASP A 115 12.16 32.90 14.17
N HIS A 116 11.39 33.87 13.68
CA HIS A 116 10.09 34.22 14.26
C HIS A 116 9.09 34.61 13.18
N LEU A 117 7.81 34.51 13.54
CA LEU A 117 6.70 34.82 12.65
C LEU A 117 6.16 36.22 12.93
N ILE A 118 5.76 36.88 11.86
CA ILE A 118 5.07 38.16 11.84
C ILE A 118 3.80 37.96 11.03
N LEU A 119 2.68 38.52 11.47
CA LEU A 119 1.48 38.61 10.66
C LEU A 119 1.39 40.01 10.04
N GLU A 120 1.13 40.06 8.73
CA GLU A 120 0.95 41.28 7.96
C GLU A 120 -0.45 41.32 7.33
N ASP A 121 -1.19 42.40 7.57
CA ASP A 121 -2.45 42.73 6.88
C ASP A 121 -2.29 44.07 6.12
N GLU A 122 -3.37 44.61 5.54
CA GLU A 122 -3.31 45.91 4.86
C GLU A 122 -3.02 47.11 5.77
N SER A 123 -3.19 46.95 7.09
CA SER A 123 -3.02 48.02 8.07
C SER A 123 -1.60 48.06 8.64
N GLY A 124 -0.97 46.92 8.88
CA GLY A 124 0.34 46.87 9.50
C GLY A 124 0.88 45.46 9.77
N ARG A 125 1.88 45.40 10.66
CA ARG A 125 2.59 44.18 11.04
C ARG A 125 2.62 44.01 12.54
N VAL A 126 2.45 42.77 13.01
CA VAL A 126 2.59 42.42 14.43
C VAL A 126 3.42 41.15 14.56
N LYS A 127 4.36 41.16 15.52
CA LYS A 127 5.16 39.99 15.85
C LYS A 127 4.28 38.97 16.57
N LEU A 128 4.42 37.70 16.22
CA LEU A 128 3.64 36.62 16.83
C LEU A 128 4.44 35.98 17.98
N GLY A 129 3.78 35.85 19.13
CA GLY A 129 4.28 35.18 20.33
C GLY A 129 3.43 33.96 20.71
N GLY A 130 3.90 33.21 21.73
CA GLY A 130 3.26 31.97 22.19
C GLY A 130 3.87 30.71 21.55
N THR A 131 3.29 29.55 21.89
CA THR A 131 3.79 28.22 21.46
C THR A 131 2.94 27.56 20.37
N MET A 132 1.81 28.16 20.00
CA MET A 132 0.84 27.57 19.05
C MET A 132 1.34 27.52 17.61
N LEU A 133 2.09 28.54 17.18
CA LEU A 133 2.69 28.58 15.85
C LEU A 133 4.21 28.37 15.97
N SER A 134 4.69 27.23 15.48
CA SER A 134 6.14 27.03 15.35
C SER A 134 6.65 27.73 14.08
N PRO A 135 7.67 28.60 14.17
CA PRO A 135 8.37 29.13 13.00
C PRO A 135 8.95 28.02 12.11
N SER A 136 9.24 26.83 12.63
CA SER A 136 9.74 25.71 11.82
C SER A 136 8.66 25.07 10.94
N ALA A 137 7.38 25.13 11.34
CA ALA A 137 6.28 24.48 10.61
C ALA A 137 5.67 25.35 9.48
N TYR A 138 5.84 26.68 9.57
CA TYR A 138 5.23 27.64 8.64
C TYR A 138 6.28 28.34 7.78
N VAL A 139 5.85 28.85 6.62
CA VAL A 139 6.68 29.62 5.69
C VAL A 139 6.05 30.99 5.39
N THR A 140 6.84 31.88 4.78
CA THR A 140 6.33 33.18 4.31
C THR A 140 5.31 32.98 3.20
N GLY A 141 4.23 33.77 3.23
CA GLY A 141 3.23 33.87 2.16
C GLY A 141 1.94 33.07 2.39
N ILE A 142 1.82 32.35 3.51
CA ILE A 142 0.59 31.65 3.93
C ILE A 142 -0.38 32.67 4.54
N VAL A 143 -1.66 32.58 4.20
CA VAL A 143 -2.72 33.41 4.82
C VAL A 143 -3.49 32.59 5.85
N VAL A 144 -3.59 33.09 7.07
CA VAL A 144 -4.25 32.40 8.20
C VAL A 144 -5.11 33.37 9.01
N ALA A 145 -6.07 32.81 9.76
CA ALA A 145 -6.80 33.53 10.81
C ALA A 145 -6.26 33.12 12.18
N LEU A 146 -5.88 34.08 13.01
CA LEU A 146 -5.29 33.86 14.33
C LEU A 146 -6.20 34.40 15.41
N HIS A 147 -6.48 33.59 16.41
CA HIS A 147 -7.16 33.98 17.63
C HIS A 147 -6.12 34.19 18.74
N GLY A 148 -6.22 35.32 19.44
CA GLY A 148 -5.31 35.67 20.51
C GLY A 148 -5.57 37.06 21.06
N LYS A 149 -4.55 37.62 21.72
CA LYS A 149 -4.60 38.95 22.34
C LYS A 149 -3.26 39.66 22.24
N ASP A 150 -3.30 40.98 22.22
CA ASP A 150 -2.11 41.81 22.35
C ASP A 150 -1.55 41.74 23.78
N SER A 151 -0.24 41.57 23.90
CA SER A 151 0.46 41.39 25.18
C SER A 151 0.78 42.70 25.90
N GLY A 152 0.61 43.86 25.25
CA GLY A 152 1.10 45.16 25.70
C GLY A 152 2.60 45.41 25.42
N ALA A 153 3.36 44.38 25.01
CA ALA A 153 4.77 44.49 24.61
C ALA A 153 4.98 44.64 23.09
N GLY A 154 3.89 44.80 22.33
CA GLY A 154 3.91 44.93 20.86
C GLY A 154 3.94 43.59 20.12
N ASP A 155 3.64 42.48 20.80
CA ASP A 155 3.48 41.16 20.21
C ASP A 155 2.08 40.58 20.47
N PHE A 156 1.58 39.84 19.47
CA PHE A 156 0.29 39.17 19.53
C PHE A 156 0.48 37.73 19.99
N THR A 157 -0.04 37.40 21.16
CA THR A 157 0.06 36.05 21.73
C THR A 157 -1.00 35.16 21.11
N VAL A 158 -0.59 34.20 20.28
CA VAL A 158 -1.48 33.31 19.55
C VAL A 158 -1.97 32.18 20.45
N GLN A 159 -3.28 32.01 20.52
CA GLN A 159 -3.94 30.97 21.30
C GLN A 159 -4.57 29.87 20.43
N ASP A 160 -5.00 30.20 19.21
CA ASP A 160 -5.62 29.24 18.29
C ASP A 160 -5.41 29.71 16.84
N VAL A 161 -5.40 28.78 15.88
CA VAL A 161 -5.09 29.03 14.47
C VAL A 161 -6.14 28.38 13.59
N LEU A 162 -6.69 29.15 12.64
CA LEU A 162 -7.59 28.66 11.61
C LEU A 162 -6.90 28.77 10.24
N GLU A 163 -6.57 27.60 9.69
CA GLU A 163 -6.14 27.43 8.30
C GLU A 163 -7.34 27.28 7.35
N ALA A 164 -7.11 27.47 6.05
CA ALA A 164 -8.15 27.39 5.02
C ALA A 164 -8.74 25.99 4.81
N GLY A 165 -8.01 24.93 5.19
CA GLY A 165 -8.41 23.54 4.99
C GLY A 165 -8.50 23.14 3.51
N LEU A 166 -9.00 21.93 3.23
CA LEU A 166 -9.07 21.43 1.86
C LEU A 166 -10.17 22.13 1.03
N PRO A 167 -9.90 22.46 -0.25
CA PRO A 167 -10.88 23.04 -1.16
C PRO A 167 -11.94 22.03 -1.60
N PRO A 168 -13.15 22.48 -2.01
CA PRO A 168 -14.20 21.58 -2.49
C PRO A 168 -13.68 20.69 -3.64
N GLN A 169 -14.03 19.41 -3.62
CA GLN A 169 -13.63 18.45 -4.64
C GLN A 169 -14.80 18.18 -5.58
N ILE A 170 -14.52 18.06 -6.87
CA ILE A 170 -15.49 17.56 -7.85
C ILE A 170 -15.83 16.09 -7.53
N GLU A 171 -17.05 15.64 -7.84
CA GLU A 171 -17.44 14.26 -7.51
C GLU A 171 -16.61 13.24 -8.30
N PHE A 172 -16.18 12.19 -7.62
CA PHE A 172 -15.45 11.09 -8.24
C PHE A 172 -16.38 10.30 -9.19
N PRO A 173 -16.00 10.03 -10.44
CA PRO A 173 -16.86 9.33 -11.39
C PRO A 173 -17.09 7.85 -10.98
N LEU A 174 -18.30 7.53 -10.51
CA LEU A 174 -18.68 6.19 -9.99
C LEU A 174 -18.86 5.09 -11.08
N LYS A 175 -18.55 5.35 -12.36
CA LYS A 175 -19.12 4.57 -13.49
C LYS A 175 -18.17 4.18 -14.62
N SER A 176 -16.92 3.77 -14.34
CA SER A 176 -16.15 3.00 -15.33
C SER A 176 -15.96 1.56 -14.88
N LYS A 177 -16.27 0.60 -15.76
CA LYS A 177 -16.03 -0.84 -15.55
C LYS A 177 -14.64 -1.27 -16.01
N GLU A 178 -13.86 -0.35 -16.55
CA GLU A 178 -12.62 -0.62 -17.27
C GLU A 178 -11.41 -0.02 -16.57
N ASP A 179 -10.39 -0.86 -16.33
CA ASP A 179 -9.09 -0.40 -15.86
C ASP A 179 -8.39 0.43 -16.96
N LYS A 180 -7.95 1.63 -16.58
CA LYS A 180 -7.19 2.57 -17.39
C LYS A 180 -6.04 3.12 -16.56
N PHE A 181 -4.90 3.34 -17.20
CA PHE A 181 -3.67 3.74 -16.51
C PHE A 181 -3.06 5.02 -17.07
N VAL A 182 -2.52 5.84 -16.17
CA VAL A 182 -1.70 7.01 -16.48
C VAL A 182 -0.28 6.75 -16.01
N VAL A 183 0.71 6.91 -16.88
CA VAL A 183 2.12 6.77 -16.50
C VAL A 183 2.72 8.13 -16.20
N LEU A 184 3.27 8.30 -15.00
CA LEU A 184 3.93 9.52 -14.53
C LEU A 184 5.42 9.26 -14.32
N PHE A 185 6.27 10.09 -14.90
CA PHE A 185 7.72 9.99 -14.74
C PHE A 185 8.36 11.38 -14.82
N SER A 186 9.58 11.54 -14.30
CA SER A 186 10.25 12.84 -14.21
C SER A 186 11.76 12.67 -14.20
N GLY A 187 12.53 13.75 -14.39
CA GLY A 187 13.98 13.70 -14.19
C GLY A 187 14.67 12.77 -15.17
N LEU A 188 14.35 12.86 -16.46
CA LEU A 188 15.07 12.12 -17.51
C LEU A 188 16.53 12.60 -17.60
N SER A 189 16.75 13.91 -17.44
CA SER A 189 18.07 14.55 -17.52
C SER A 189 18.87 14.11 -18.77
N VAL A 190 18.23 14.05 -19.94
CA VAL A 190 18.89 13.67 -21.19
C VAL A 190 20.05 14.63 -21.46
N GLY A 191 21.22 14.09 -21.80
CA GLY A 191 22.48 14.83 -21.90
C GLY A 191 23.37 14.79 -20.64
N SER A 192 22.84 14.29 -19.53
CA SER A 192 23.62 14.02 -18.31
C SER A 192 24.42 12.73 -18.42
N SER A 193 25.56 12.64 -17.73
CA SER A 193 26.29 11.37 -17.58
C SER A 193 25.56 10.35 -16.72
N ARG A 194 24.50 10.77 -16.01
CA ARG A 194 23.64 9.91 -15.19
C ARG A 194 22.48 9.29 -15.98
N SER A 195 22.16 9.83 -17.15
CA SER A 195 21.08 9.35 -18.00
C SER A 195 21.54 8.08 -18.74
N ASP A 196 20.82 6.96 -18.57
CA ASP A 196 21.06 5.72 -19.33
C ASP A 196 20.04 5.58 -20.48
N PRO A 197 20.47 5.74 -21.76
CA PRO A 197 19.60 5.59 -22.92
C PRO A 197 18.88 4.24 -22.99
N LEU A 198 19.48 3.16 -22.47
CA LEU A 198 18.86 1.83 -22.48
C LEU A 198 17.64 1.77 -21.56
N GLU A 199 17.72 2.34 -20.37
CA GLU A 199 16.59 2.39 -19.43
C GLU A 199 15.41 3.18 -20.02
N PHE A 200 15.70 4.29 -20.73
CA PHE A 200 14.66 5.04 -21.43
C PHE A 200 14.04 4.24 -22.56
N GLN A 201 14.85 3.56 -23.38
CA GLN A 201 14.31 2.73 -24.46
C GLN A 201 13.42 1.61 -23.92
N LEU A 202 13.81 0.96 -22.82
CA LEU A 202 12.99 -0.07 -22.17
C LEU A 202 11.66 0.50 -21.64
N LEU A 203 11.68 1.71 -21.08
CA LEU A 203 10.46 2.42 -20.67
C LEU A 203 9.56 2.71 -21.86
N VAL A 204 10.12 3.23 -22.96
CA VAL A 204 9.38 3.52 -24.20
C VAL A 204 8.76 2.25 -24.76
N ASP A 205 9.54 1.18 -24.89
CA ASP A 205 9.09 -0.10 -25.45
C ASP A 205 7.99 -0.72 -24.57
N HIS A 206 8.05 -0.56 -23.26
CA HIS A 206 7.01 -1.01 -22.34
C HIS A 206 5.71 -0.20 -22.48
N ILE A 207 5.80 1.15 -22.44
CA ILE A 207 4.62 2.02 -22.57
C ILE A 207 3.92 1.82 -23.92
N THR A 208 4.71 1.67 -24.98
CA THR A 208 4.21 1.49 -26.35
C THR A 208 3.73 0.07 -26.64
N GLY A 209 4.11 -0.92 -25.82
CA GLY A 209 3.69 -2.32 -25.94
C GLY A 209 4.59 -3.17 -26.86
N HIS A 210 5.81 -2.72 -27.14
CA HIS A 210 6.81 -3.49 -27.90
C HIS A 210 7.58 -4.49 -27.02
N LEU A 211 7.54 -4.30 -25.70
CA LEU A 211 8.20 -5.18 -24.72
C LEU A 211 7.17 -6.06 -24.01
N GLY A 212 7.55 -7.30 -23.72
CA GLY A 212 6.81 -8.21 -22.85
C GLY A 212 5.96 -9.26 -23.57
N ASP A 213 5.30 -10.11 -22.77
CA ASP A 213 4.36 -11.13 -23.27
C ASP A 213 2.97 -10.53 -23.58
N GLU A 214 2.04 -11.34 -24.14
CA GLU A 214 0.68 -10.86 -24.48
C GLU A 214 -0.07 -10.22 -23.28
N LYS A 215 0.25 -10.62 -22.04
CA LYS A 215 -0.37 -10.07 -20.84
C LYS A 215 0.21 -8.69 -20.50
N GLU A 216 1.53 -8.55 -20.60
CA GLU A 216 2.21 -7.27 -20.43
C GLU A 216 1.80 -6.28 -21.51
N GLN A 217 1.75 -6.72 -22.77
CA GLN A 217 1.21 -5.92 -23.88
C GLN A 217 -0.26 -5.56 -23.68
N GLY A 218 -1.07 -6.49 -23.16
CA GLY A 218 -2.46 -6.23 -22.78
C GLY A 218 -2.61 -5.18 -21.66
N THR A 219 -1.64 -5.11 -20.74
CA THR A 219 -1.59 -4.08 -19.69
C THR A 219 -1.11 -2.75 -20.27
N ALA A 220 -0.08 -2.77 -21.13
CA ALA A 220 0.40 -1.60 -21.84
C ALA A 220 -0.72 -0.97 -22.68
N ALA A 221 -1.58 -1.77 -23.34
CA ALA A 221 -2.75 -1.30 -24.08
C ALA A 221 -3.81 -0.60 -23.20
N GLN A 222 -3.75 -0.75 -21.88
CA GLN A 222 -4.62 -0.04 -20.93
C GLN A 222 -4.02 1.30 -20.47
N ILE A 223 -2.78 1.61 -20.84
CA ILE A 223 -2.18 2.93 -20.63
C ILE A 223 -2.84 3.91 -21.61
N VAL A 224 -3.55 4.89 -21.06
CA VAL A 224 -4.32 5.88 -21.82
C VAL A 224 -3.60 7.22 -21.95
N HIS A 225 -2.64 7.50 -21.08
CA HIS A 225 -1.92 8.78 -21.04
C HIS A 225 -0.56 8.66 -20.35
N ALA A 226 0.40 9.50 -20.74
CA ALA A 226 1.73 9.60 -20.16
C ALA A 226 2.09 11.06 -19.84
N VAL A 227 2.73 11.31 -18.70
CA VAL A 227 3.14 12.66 -18.26
C VAL A 227 4.60 12.67 -17.81
N ILE A 228 5.38 13.60 -18.37
CA ILE A 228 6.76 13.88 -17.98
C ILE A 228 6.79 15.15 -17.11
N ALA A 229 7.00 14.99 -15.81
CA ALA A 229 6.96 16.07 -14.82
C ALA A 229 8.32 16.77 -14.64
N GLY A 230 8.85 17.36 -15.71
CA GLY A 230 10.02 18.25 -15.71
C GLY A 230 11.38 17.59 -15.52
N SER A 231 12.41 18.41 -15.70
CA SER A 231 13.84 18.05 -15.70
C SER A 231 14.13 16.99 -16.77
N SER A 232 13.68 17.27 -17.99
CA SER A 232 13.82 16.37 -19.12
C SER A 232 15.22 16.47 -19.75
N LEU A 233 15.86 17.62 -19.69
CA LEU A 233 17.15 17.92 -20.30
C LEU A 233 18.18 18.38 -19.26
N GLU A 234 19.45 18.03 -19.49
CA GLU A 234 20.59 18.66 -18.82
C GLU A 234 21.54 19.24 -19.87
N ILE A 235 21.48 20.57 -20.04
CA ILE A 235 22.34 21.30 -20.98
C ILE A 235 23.60 21.78 -20.23
N PRO A 236 24.83 21.49 -20.72
CA PRO A 236 26.07 21.90 -20.07
C PRO A 236 26.16 23.44 -19.88
N GLY A 237 26.10 23.91 -18.64
CA GLY A 237 25.98 25.33 -18.29
C GLY A 237 27.20 26.23 -18.57
N GLY A 238 28.35 25.67 -18.98
CA GLY A 238 29.58 26.44 -19.24
C GLY A 238 29.55 27.33 -20.48
N LEU A 239 28.49 27.26 -21.29
CA LEU A 239 28.41 27.87 -22.62
C LEU A 239 27.51 29.11 -22.72
N ILE A 240 26.84 29.49 -21.62
CA ILE A 240 25.76 30.49 -21.62
C ILE A 240 26.27 31.90 -21.20
N ASN A 241 27.56 32.06 -20.89
CA ASN A 241 28.18 33.33 -20.45
C ASN A 241 28.43 34.36 -21.58
N GLY A 242 27.58 34.40 -22.62
CA GLY A 242 27.65 35.41 -23.68
C GLY A 242 28.88 35.35 -24.58
N GLN A 243 29.61 34.23 -24.59
CA GLN A 243 30.69 33.98 -25.55
C GLN A 243 30.12 33.46 -26.88
N ASN A 244 30.80 33.75 -27.99
CA ASN A 244 30.43 33.18 -29.29
C ASN A 244 30.55 31.66 -29.23
N LEU A 245 29.42 30.96 -29.37
CA LEU A 245 29.36 29.51 -29.37
C LEU A 245 30.10 28.95 -30.59
N THR A 246 31.07 28.06 -30.37
CA THR A 246 31.68 27.33 -31.49
C THR A 246 30.67 26.33 -32.07
N PRO A 247 30.84 25.86 -33.32
CA PRO A 247 29.99 24.81 -33.89
C PRO A 247 29.94 23.54 -33.02
N LYS A 248 31.03 23.22 -32.31
CA LYS A 248 31.11 22.10 -31.38
C LYS A 248 30.24 22.33 -30.14
N ASP A 249 30.17 23.56 -29.65
CA ASP A 249 29.33 23.95 -28.52
C ASP A 249 27.85 23.94 -28.88
N GLN A 250 27.50 24.41 -30.08
CA GLN A 250 26.14 24.32 -30.61
C GLN A 250 25.70 22.85 -30.75
N SER A 251 26.59 21.96 -31.23
CA SER A 251 26.30 20.53 -31.30
C SER A 251 25.98 19.95 -29.92
N ARG A 252 26.84 20.19 -28.93
CA ARG A 252 26.68 19.71 -27.54
C ARG A 252 25.42 20.22 -26.85
N MET A 253 24.91 21.39 -27.24
CA MET A 253 23.63 21.91 -26.73
C MET A 253 22.43 21.29 -27.44
N SER A 254 22.55 20.97 -28.73
CA SER A 254 21.46 20.46 -29.56
C SER A 254 21.28 18.94 -29.48
N GLU A 255 22.34 18.18 -29.21
CA GLU A 255 22.33 16.72 -29.17
C GLU A 255 21.32 16.17 -28.14
N PRO A 256 21.32 16.59 -26.86
CA PRO A 256 20.34 16.13 -25.89
C PRO A 256 18.89 16.43 -26.27
N ILE A 257 18.66 17.57 -26.93
CA ILE A 257 17.33 17.97 -27.41
C ILE A 257 16.85 17.03 -28.51
N LYS A 258 17.74 16.67 -29.46
CA LYS A 258 17.43 15.73 -30.53
C LYS A 258 17.17 14.32 -30.01
N GLU A 259 17.97 13.86 -29.05
CA GLU A 259 17.77 12.55 -28.41
C GLU A 259 16.43 12.50 -27.69
N LEU A 260 16.10 13.54 -26.92
CA LEU A 260 14.81 13.64 -26.26
C LEU A 260 13.66 13.68 -27.29
N ASP A 261 13.76 14.47 -28.37
CA ASP A 261 12.74 14.53 -29.43
C ASP A 261 12.44 13.15 -30.05
N ILE A 262 13.48 12.35 -30.29
CA ILE A 262 13.33 10.97 -30.80
C ILE A 262 12.52 10.11 -29.83
N LEU A 263 12.86 10.15 -28.54
CA LEU A 263 12.17 9.38 -27.49
C LEU A 263 10.72 9.84 -27.32
N LEU A 264 10.49 11.15 -27.29
CA LEU A 264 9.15 11.74 -27.19
C LEU A 264 8.29 11.35 -28.40
N ALA A 265 8.86 11.36 -29.60
CA ALA A 265 8.17 10.94 -30.82
C ALA A 265 7.74 9.47 -30.76
N GLN A 266 8.61 8.56 -30.28
CA GLN A 266 8.28 7.14 -30.13
C GLN A 266 7.09 6.92 -29.18
N ILE A 267 7.04 7.63 -28.05
CA ILE A 267 5.90 7.55 -27.14
C ILE A 267 4.66 8.18 -27.77
N ALA A 268 4.79 9.38 -28.34
CA ALA A 268 3.66 10.12 -28.91
C ALA A 268 2.96 9.36 -30.05
N VAL A 269 3.67 8.54 -30.82
CA VAL A 269 3.06 7.65 -31.82
C VAL A 269 2.05 6.68 -31.19
N GLY A 270 2.37 6.15 -30.00
CA GLY A 270 1.59 5.09 -29.35
C GLY A 270 0.61 5.58 -28.30
N VAL A 271 0.95 6.66 -27.56
CA VAL A 271 0.24 7.12 -26.35
C VAL A 271 0.19 8.65 -26.32
N PRO A 272 -0.96 9.27 -25.95
CA PRO A 272 -1.01 10.68 -25.56
C PRO A 272 0.06 11.03 -24.52
N LEU A 273 0.86 12.06 -24.80
CA LEU A 273 2.03 12.43 -24.02
C LEU A 273 2.04 13.91 -23.70
N ASP A 274 2.06 14.23 -22.42
CA ASP A 274 2.22 15.59 -21.91
C ASP A 274 3.62 15.75 -21.32
N ILE A 275 4.31 16.84 -21.67
CA ILE A 275 5.62 17.18 -21.13
C ILE A 275 5.59 18.55 -20.45
N MET A 276 6.00 18.57 -19.18
CA MET A 276 6.13 19.76 -18.36
C MET A 276 7.59 20.22 -18.32
N PRO A 277 7.87 21.54 -18.31
CA PRO A 277 9.20 22.05 -18.07
C PRO A 277 9.59 21.95 -16.59
N GLY A 278 10.89 21.72 -16.32
CA GLY A 278 11.51 21.84 -15.01
C GLY A 278 12.47 23.03 -14.90
N PRO A 279 13.15 23.19 -13.75
CA PRO A 279 13.99 24.35 -13.45
C PRO A 279 15.21 24.53 -14.36
N LYS A 280 15.74 23.44 -14.92
CA LYS A 280 16.92 23.44 -15.80
C LYS A 280 16.60 23.28 -17.29
N ASP A 281 15.32 23.07 -17.60
CA ASP A 281 14.87 22.88 -18.96
C ASP A 281 14.84 24.23 -19.71
N PRO A 282 14.89 24.24 -21.06
CA PRO A 282 14.81 25.46 -21.88
C PRO A 282 13.40 26.09 -21.87
N ALA A 283 12.98 26.58 -20.71
CA ALA A 283 11.78 27.36 -20.44
C ALA A 283 12.12 28.57 -19.55
N ASN A 284 11.15 29.43 -19.26
CA ASN A 284 11.35 30.53 -18.31
C ASN A 284 11.64 29.98 -16.90
N PHE A 285 12.46 30.72 -16.14
CA PHE A 285 12.84 30.33 -14.78
C PHE A 285 11.70 30.48 -13.76
N SER A 286 10.96 31.58 -13.85
CA SER A 286 9.90 31.93 -12.91
C SER A 286 8.66 31.05 -13.08
N LEU A 287 8.01 30.68 -11.98
CA LEU A 287 6.68 30.06 -12.04
C LEU A 287 5.58 31.07 -12.42
N PRO A 288 4.50 30.64 -13.10
CA PRO A 288 4.38 29.38 -13.81
C PRO A 288 5.31 29.34 -15.03
N GLN A 289 6.06 28.24 -15.19
CA GLN A 289 6.85 28.02 -16.38
C GLN A 289 5.90 27.74 -17.56
N GLN A 290 6.10 28.47 -18.64
CA GLN A 290 5.33 28.34 -19.88
C GLN A 290 5.77 27.09 -20.65
N PRO A 291 4.91 26.53 -21.51
CA PRO A 291 5.20 25.31 -22.22
C PRO A 291 6.46 25.40 -23.06
N PHE A 292 7.11 24.25 -23.28
CA PHE A 292 8.18 24.16 -24.27
C PHE A 292 7.75 24.70 -25.62
N ASN A 293 8.66 25.42 -26.27
CA ASN A 293 8.46 25.80 -27.64
C ASN A 293 8.44 24.55 -28.52
N ARG A 294 7.32 24.27 -29.20
CA ARG A 294 7.15 23.08 -30.05
C ARG A 294 8.23 22.92 -31.12
N TYR A 295 8.89 24.00 -31.54
CA TYR A 295 9.98 23.94 -32.53
C TYR A 295 11.24 23.23 -32.03
N ILE A 296 11.41 23.03 -30.72
CA ILE A 296 12.55 22.26 -30.19
C ILE A 296 12.32 20.75 -30.28
N PHE A 297 11.08 20.31 -30.51
CA PHE A 297 10.69 18.91 -30.63
C PHE A 297 9.94 18.64 -31.95
N PRO A 298 10.57 18.85 -33.12
CA PRO A 298 9.90 18.72 -34.41
C PRO A 298 9.35 17.31 -34.68
N GLY A 299 10.01 16.26 -34.20
CA GLY A 299 9.56 14.87 -34.34
C GLY A 299 8.31 14.59 -33.52
N ALA A 300 8.33 14.90 -32.22
CA ALA A 300 7.18 14.69 -31.35
C ALA A 300 6.01 15.61 -31.71
N ALA A 301 6.28 16.87 -32.05
CA ALA A 301 5.26 17.86 -32.40
C ALA A 301 4.48 17.54 -33.68
N ALA A 302 4.96 16.61 -34.51
CA ALA A 302 4.24 16.09 -35.67
C ALA A 302 2.99 15.28 -35.29
N TYR A 303 2.92 14.77 -34.06
CA TYR A 303 1.78 14.00 -33.55
C TYR A 303 0.83 14.87 -32.73
N ASN A 304 -0.48 14.68 -32.91
CA ASN A 304 -1.53 15.39 -32.16
C ASN A 304 -1.70 14.90 -30.71
N THR A 305 -1.10 13.76 -30.40
CA THR A 305 -0.99 13.13 -29.08
C THR A 305 0.06 13.78 -28.20
N PHE A 306 1.03 14.51 -28.78
CA PHE A 306 2.06 15.23 -28.03
C PHE A 306 1.59 16.63 -27.61
N ARG A 307 1.76 16.97 -26.33
CA ARG A 307 1.47 18.30 -25.78
C ARG A 307 2.63 18.78 -24.90
N ALA A 308 3.05 20.01 -25.15
CA ALA A 308 3.85 20.75 -24.18
C ALA A 308 2.89 21.50 -23.24
N CYS A 309 3.05 21.30 -21.94
CA CYS A 309 2.16 21.83 -20.89
C CYS A 309 2.90 22.84 -20.01
N THR A 310 2.17 23.59 -19.18
CA THR A 310 2.79 24.51 -18.20
C THR A 310 3.39 23.74 -17.02
N ASN A 311 4.22 24.41 -16.21
CA ASN A 311 4.50 23.97 -14.83
C ASN A 311 4.11 25.11 -13.88
N PRO A 312 3.07 24.95 -13.04
CA PRO A 312 2.30 23.73 -12.78
C PRO A 312 1.42 23.26 -13.95
N HIS A 313 0.97 22.01 -13.91
CA HIS A 313 0.07 21.41 -14.90
C HIS A 313 -1.22 20.91 -14.23
N CYS A 314 -2.38 21.18 -14.82
CA CYS A 314 -3.68 20.69 -14.37
C CYS A 314 -4.51 20.22 -15.56
N PHE A 315 -5.09 19.02 -15.44
CA PHE A 315 -5.90 18.41 -16.50
C PHE A 315 -6.90 17.42 -15.91
N GLU A 316 -7.87 17.00 -16.73
CA GLU A 316 -8.79 15.91 -16.39
C GLU A 316 -8.75 14.79 -17.42
N LEU A 317 -8.79 13.55 -16.94
CA LEU A 317 -9.00 12.34 -17.72
C LEU A 317 -10.26 11.65 -17.22
N ASP A 318 -11.28 11.54 -18.06
CA ASP A 318 -12.59 10.96 -17.71
C ASP A 318 -13.19 11.53 -16.39
N ASN A 319 -13.04 12.84 -16.16
CA ASN A 319 -13.43 13.57 -14.94
C ASN A 319 -12.59 13.26 -13.67
N ILE A 320 -11.47 12.54 -13.81
CA ILE A 320 -10.45 12.45 -12.77
C ILE A 320 -9.48 13.62 -12.95
N ARG A 321 -9.28 14.41 -11.90
CA ARG A 321 -8.55 15.68 -11.97
C ARG A 321 -7.15 15.48 -11.45
N PHE A 322 -6.19 15.78 -12.30
CA PHE A 322 -4.77 15.74 -12.00
C PHE A 322 -4.28 17.17 -11.83
N LEU A 323 -3.47 17.40 -10.79
CA LEU A 323 -2.70 18.61 -10.57
C LEU A 323 -1.28 18.18 -10.28
N GLY A 324 -0.28 18.84 -10.86
CA GLY A 324 1.08 18.56 -10.48
C GLY A 324 2.09 19.64 -10.82
N THR A 325 3.28 19.47 -10.27
CA THR A 325 4.43 20.37 -10.44
C THR A 325 5.69 19.58 -10.77
N SER A 326 6.70 20.27 -11.29
CA SER A 326 8.03 19.69 -11.53
C SER A 326 8.92 19.64 -10.27
N GLY A 327 8.38 19.72 -9.06
CA GLY A 327 9.14 19.55 -7.81
C GLY A 327 9.52 20.82 -7.05
N GLN A 328 9.73 21.93 -7.76
CA GLN A 328 10.35 23.16 -7.21
C GLN A 328 9.63 23.73 -5.99
N ASN A 329 8.30 23.65 -5.94
CA ASN A 329 7.51 24.17 -4.82
C ASN A 329 7.77 23.40 -3.52
N VAL A 330 7.86 22.07 -3.58
CA VAL A 330 8.13 21.23 -2.41
C VAL A 330 9.61 21.29 -2.01
N ASP A 331 10.52 21.33 -2.99
CA ASP A 331 11.95 21.47 -2.73
C ASP A 331 12.30 22.84 -2.14
N ASP A 332 11.53 23.89 -2.47
CA ASP A 332 11.69 25.19 -1.83
C ASP A 332 11.19 25.18 -0.38
N LEU A 333 10.06 24.52 -0.10
CA LEU A 333 9.52 24.39 1.27
C LEU A 333 10.52 23.72 2.22
N GLU A 334 11.19 22.66 1.79
CA GLU A 334 12.18 21.92 2.60
C GLU A 334 13.35 22.80 3.08
N LYS A 335 13.71 23.84 2.32
CA LYS A 335 14.79 24.76 2.70
C LYS A 335 14.40 25.69 3.84
N TYR A 336 13.10 25.89 4.08
CA TYR A 336 12.55 26.92 4.95
C TYR A 336 11.56 26.42 5.99
N SER A 337 11.24 25.12 6.02
CA SER A 337 10.31 24.51 6.96
C SER A 337 10.70 23.06 7.28
N GLU A 338 10.31 22.58 8.46
CA GLU A 338 10.44 21.19 8.88
C GLU A 338 9.16 20.41 8.58
N ALA A 339 9.34 19.21 8.03
CA ALA A 339 8.32 18.19 7.87
C ALA A 339 8.96 16.81 7.98
N LYS A 340 8.14 15.79 8.25
CA LYS A 340 8.53 14.38 8.32
C LYS A 340 9.05 13.87 6.98
N ASP A 341 8.36 14.25 5.90
CA ASP A 341 8.68 13.88 4.53
C ASP A 341 8.07 14.87 3.52
N LYS A 342 8.33 14.61 2.23
CA LYS A 342 7.83 15.40 1.11
C LYS A 342 6.30 15.33 0.95
N LEU A 343 5.67 14.22 1.37
CA LEU A 343 4.22 14.07 1.30
C LEU A 343 3.52 15.01 2.29
N GLU A 344 4.10 15.23 3.47
CA GLU A 344 3.58 16.19 4.44
C GLU A 344 3.63 17.63 3.88
N PHE A 345 4.68 18.02 3.15
CA PHE A 345 4.70 19.32 2.46
C PHE A 345 3.60 19.41 1.40
N MET A 346 3.37 18.36 0.62
CA MET A 346 2.27 18.31 -0.35
C MET A 346 0.90 18.46 0.34
N GLU A 347 0.67 17.76 1.44
CA GLU A 347 -0.54 17.90 2.25
C GLU A 347 -0.72 19.34 2.75
N ARG A 348 0.34 19.97 3.28
CA ARG A 348 0.30 21.36 3.74
C ARG A 348 -0.05 22.32 2.60
N THR A 349 0.50 22.17 1.38
CA THR A 349 0.12 23.03 0.24
C THR A 349 -1.38 22.93 -0.11
N LEU A 350 -1.99 21.75 0.03
CA LEU A 350 -3.43 21.58 -0.16
C LEU A 350 -4.24 22.22 0.97
N ARG A 351 -3.83 22.04 2.24
CA ARG A 351 -4.50 22.64 3.42
C ARG A 351 -4.40 24.15 3.46
N TRP A 352 -3.28 24.71 3.02
CA TRP A 352 -3.10 26.15 2.84
C TRP A 352 -3.81 26.69 1.59
N ARG A 353 -4.37 25.80 0.75
CA ARG A 353 -4.95 26.10 -0.57
C ARG A 353 -4.01 26.91 -1.47
N HIS A 354 -2.72 26.65 -1.38
CA HIS A 354 -1.71 27.39 -2.12
C HIS A 354 -0.56 26.48 -2.54
N LEU A 355 -0.37 26.35 -3.86
CA LEU A 355 0.58 25.41 -4.46
C LEU A 355 2.04 25.78 -4.22
N ALA A 356 2.34 27.09 -4.19
CA ALA A 356 3.70 27.63 -4.01
C ALA A 356 3.70 28.84 -3.06
N PRO A 357 3.41 28.66 -1.75
CA PRO A 357 3.21 29.79 -0.82
C PRO A 357 4.44 30.69 -0.70
N THR A 358 5.63 30.11 -0.87
CA THR A 358 6.91 30.83 -0.81
C THR A 358 7.19 31.71 -2.03
N ALA A 359 6.37 31.64 -3.08
CA ALA A 359 6.45 32.56 -4.21
C ALA A 359 5.76 33.89 -3.89
N PRO A 360 6.36 35.06 -4.23
CA PRO A 360 7.64 35.29 -4.91
C PRO A 360 8.89 35.34 -4.01
N ASN A 361 8.74 35.17 -2.69
CA ASN A 361 9.78 35.52 -1.70
C ASN A 361 11.10 34.74 -1.83
N THR A 362 11.03 33.44 -2.08
CA THR A 362 12.19 32.54 -2.22
C THR A 362 12.11 31.72 -3.49
N LEU A 363 10.89 31.31 -3.87
CA LEU A 363 10.62 30.73 -5.18
C LEU A 363 10.21 31.83 -6.17
N GLY A 364 11.00 32.05 -7.22
CA GLY A 364 10.70 33.07 -8.22
C GLY A 364 9.40 32.80 -8.97
N CYS A 365 8.55 33.82 -9.11
CA CYS A 365 7.34 33.75 -9.93
C CYS A 365 7.15 35.00 -10.79
N TYR A 366 6.25 34.93 -11.76
CA TYR A 366 5.82 36.07 -12.55
C TYR A 366 5.04 37.06 -11.65
N PRO A 367 5.31 38.38 -11.72
CA PRO A 367 4.67 39.37 -10.85
C PRO A 367 3.24 39.70 -11.31
N PHE A 368 2.32 38.74 -11.11
CA PHE A 368 0.89 38.95 -11.37
C PHE A 368 0.35 40.14 -10.57
N THR A 369 -0.53 40.92 -11.20
CA THR A 369 -1.07 42.15 -10.63
C THR A 369 -2.53 42.03 -10.21
N ASP A 370 -3.27 41.09 -10.78
CA ASP A 370 -4.72 40.97 -10.69
C ASP A 370 -5.20 39.62 -10.12
N ARG A 371 -4.32 38.61 -10.09
CA ARG A 371 -4.63 37.25 -9.60
C ARG A 371 -3.42 36.56 -9.02
N ASP A 372 -3.64 35.51 -8.23
CA ASP A 372 -2.60 34.55 -7.85
C ASP A 372 -2.95 33.15 -8.41
N PRO A 373 -2.28 32.68 -9.47
CA PRO A 373 -2.64 31.42 -10.13
C PRO A 373 -2.29 30.18 -9.29
N PHE A 374 -1.54 30.33 -8.19
CA PHE A 374 -1.14 29.23 -7.34
C PHE A 374 -2.19 28.88 -6.29
N LEU A 375 -3.28 29.64 -6.21
CA LEU A 375 -4.43 29.30 -5.35
C LEU A 375 -5.12 28.02 -5.84
N ILE A 376 -5.45 27.15 -4.89
CA ILE A 376 -6.10 25.86 -5.14
C ILE A 376 -7.58 26.00 -4.79
N GLU A 377 -8.38 26.36 -5.80
CA GLU A 377 -9.82 26.60 -5.63
C GLU A 377 -10.65 25.32 -5.52
N SER A 378 -10.17 24.24 -6.14
CA SER A 378 -10.82 22.93 -6.12
C SER A 378 -9.80 21.81 -5.93
N CYS A 379 -10.14 20.84 -5.10
CA CYS A 379 -9.26 19.72 -4.77
C CYS A 379 -9.07 18.83 -6.01
N PRO A 380 -7.83 18.47 -6.38
CA PRO A 380 -7.61 17.45 -7.39
C PRO A 380 -7.94 16.07 -6.86
N HIS A 381 -8.14 15.09 -7.75
CA HIS A 381 -8.20 13.67 -7.40
C HIS A 381 -6.79 13.10 -7.21
N VAL A 382 -5.83 13.58 -8.02
CA VAL A 382 -4.41 13.24 -7.94
C VAL A 382 -3.58 14.51 -7.86
N TYR A 383 -2.74 14.62 -6.83
CA TYR A 383 -1.73 15.66 -6.73
C TYR A 383 -0.33 15.01 -6.81
N PHE A 384 0.41 15.29 -7.88
CA PHE A 384 1.75 14.73 -8.10
C PHE A 384 2.84 15.80 -8.09
N VAL A 385 4.03 15.42 -7.66
CA VAL A 385 5.21 16.29 -7.60
C VAL A 385 6.40 15.54 -8.20
N GLY A 386 6.96 16.11 -9.26
CA GLY A 386 8.11 15.57 -9.99
C GLY A 386 9.44 15.74 -9.26
N ASN A 387 10.48 15.10 -9.80
CA ASN A 387 11.88 15.30 -9.45
C ASN A 387 12.22 15.06 -7.98
N GLN A 388 11.54 14.11 -7.33
CA GLN A 388 11.80 13.74 -5.95
C GLN A 388 12.93 12.69 -5.88
N ASP A 389 13.55 12.52 -4.71
CA ASP A 389 14.68 11.59 -4.57
C ASP A 389 14.25 10.12 -4.50
N LYS A 390 12.99 9.86 -4.12
CA LYS A 390 12.40 8.52 -4.04
C LYS A 390 10.91 8.57 -4.33
N PHE A 391 10.37 7.44 -4.76
CA PHE A 391 8.94 7.25 -4.86
C PHE A 391 8.29 7.25 -3.47
N ALA A 392 7.18 7.97 -3.34
CA ALA A 392 6.33 7.94 -2.15
C ALA A 392 4.89 8.27 -2.54
N THR A 393 3.91 7.72 -1.81
CA THR A 393 2.50 8.04 -2.03
C THR A 393 1.70 7.96 -0.73
N SER A 394 0.66 8.77 -0.61
CA SER A 394 -0.33 8.70 0.47
C SER A 394 -1.73 9.02 -0.06
N LEU A 395 -2.76 8.58 0.66
CA LEU A 395 -4.15 8.97 0.39
C LEU A 395 -4.57 9.97 1.46
N LEU A 396 -4.76 11.22 1.06
CA LEU A 396 -5.27 12.27 1.93
C LEU A 396 -6.79 12.21 1.95
N LYS A 397 -7.36 11.99 3.15
CA LYS A 397 -8.81 12.06 3.38
C LYS A 397 -9.15 13.41 3.99
N GLY A 398 -10.16 14.07 3.44
CA GLY A 398 -10.74 15.26 4.05
C GLY A 398 -11.53 14.86 5.27
N ASN A 399 -10.91 14.99 6.45
CA ASN A 399 -11.60 14.83 7.72
C ASN A 399 -12.06 16.20 8.26
N PHE A 400 -13.27 16.25 8.80
CA PHE A 400 -13.45 16.89 10.10
C PHE A 400 -12.67 16.02 11.11
N SER A 401 -11.57 16.56 11.65
CA SER A 401 -10.66 16.01 12.69
C SER A 401 -9.51 15.06 12.29
N LEU A 402 -8.32 15.42 12.79
CA LEU A 402 -6.97 14.89 12.58
C LEU A 402 -6.79 13.36 12.68
N SER A 403 -6.18 12.75 11.67
CA SER A 403 -5.13 11.72 11.82
C SER A 403 -4.40 11.49 10.49
N THR A 404 -3.07 11.56 10.52
CA THR A 404 -2.18 11.40 9.36
C THR A 404 -1.50 10.03 9.45
N GLU A 405 -1.79 9.12 8.51
CA GLU A 405 -1.08 7.83 8.37
C GLU A 405 -0.20 7.82 7.11
N MET A 406 1.00 7.26 7.25
CA MET A 406 2.05 7.19 6.24
C MET A 406 2.09 5.77 5.66
N LEU A 407 1.93 5.65 4.33
CA LEU A 407 1.99 4.35 3.62
C LEU A 407 3.44 3.98 3.27
N VAL A 408 3.79 2.71 3.44
CA VAL A 408 5.09 2.10 3.05
C VAL A 408 4.93 1.43 1.69
N PRO A 409 5.89 1.58 0.75
CA PRO A 409 5.73 1.10 -0.62
C PRO A 409 6.04 -0.41 -0.79
N LYS A 410 5.27 -1.14 -1.63
CA LYS A 410 5.49 -2.56 -2.01
C LYS A 410 6.39 -2.68 -3.25
N PRO A 411 7.54 -3.39 -3.22
CA PRO A 411 8.35 -3.60 -4.42
C PRO A 411 7.74 -4.66 -5.35
N SER A 412 7.64 -4.35 -6.64
CA SER A 412 7.37 -5.31 -7.73
C SER A 412 8.67 -5.65 -8.47
N ILE A 413 8.76 -6.89 -8.96
CA ILE A 413 9.87 -7.35 -9.81
C ILE A 413 9.68 -6.72 -11.19
N GLY A 414 10.57 -5.79 -11.55
CA GLY A 414 10.47 -4.91 -12.72
C GLY A 414 10.26 -3.44 -12.29
N THR A 415 10.85 -2.50 -13.02
CA THR A 415 11.12 -1.06 -12.72
C THR A 415 9.93 -0.13 -12.36
N TYR A 416 8.80 -0.63 -11.85
CA TYR A 416 7.55 0.15 -11.68
C TYR A 416 6.94 0.07 -10.28
N TRP A 417 6.26 1.15 -9.88
CA TRP A 417 5.37 1.22 -8.70
C TRP A 417 3.95 1.60 -9.14
N GLN A 418 2.94 0.84 -8.69
CA GLN A 418 1.52 1.06 -9.02
C GLN A 418 0.77 1.78 -7.89
N VAL A 419 -0.13 2.73 -8.21
CA VAL A 419 -0.93 3.52 -7.26
C VAL A 419 -2.41 3.58 -7.67
N ASP A 420 -3.33 3.28 -6.75
CA ASP A 420 -4.79 3.28 -7.01
C ASP A 420 -5.48 4.57 -6.49
N ILE A 421 -6.42 5.14 -7.24
CA ILE A 421 -7.28 6.26 -6.79
C ILE A 421 -8.56 5.69 -6.17
N ALA A 422 -8.83 6.05 -4.91
CA ALA A 422 -9.99 5.60 -4.15
C ALA A 422 -11.11 6.66 -4.16
N GLY A 423 -12.36 6.24 -4.33
CA GLY A 423 -13.56 7.09 -4.23
C GLY A 423 -14.47 6.63 -3.08
N SER A 424 -14.76 7.51 -2.13
CA SER A 424 -15.84 7.39 -1.13
C SER A 424 -16.46 8.75 -0.90
N GLU A 425 -17.67 8.83 -0.33
CA GLU A 425 -18.26 10.10 0.12
C GLU A 425 -17.26 10.83 1.04
N GLY A 426 -16.75 11.98 0.58
CA GLY A 426 -15.69 12.76 1.23
C GLY A 426 -14.61 13.21 0.24
N GLN A 427 -13.83 14.24 0.58
CA GLN A 427 -12.71 14.69 -0.26
C GLN A 427 -11.57 13.66 -0.17
N LEU A 428 -11.15 13.07 -1.29
CA LEU A 428 -10.07 12.07 -1.35
C LEU A 428 -9.02 12.50 -2.37
N VAL A 429 -7.79 12.73 -1.93
CA VAL A 429 -6.69 13.16 -2.81
C VAL A 429 -5.55 12.16 -2.73
N ARG A 430 -5.15 11.60 -3.88
CA ARG A 430 -3.95 10.77 -3.97
C ARG A 430 -2.72 11.66 -4.13
N LEU A 431 -1.79 11.62 -3.17
CA LEU A 431 -0.51 12.32 -3.22
C LEU A 431 0.56 11.40 -3.82
N ILE A 432 1.38 11.91 -4.76
CA ILE A 432 2.42 11.12 -5.45
C ILE A 432 3.71 11.93 -5.57
N CYS A 433 4.78 11.45 -4.95
CA CYS A 433 6.15 11.88 -5.22
C CYS A 433 6.73 11.02 -6.34
N ILE A 434 6.99 11.62 -7.51
CA ILE A 434 7.59 10.95 -8.66
C ILE A 434 9.11 11.08 -8.54
N PRO A 435 9.87 9.97 -8.48
CA PRO A 435 11.30 10.05 -8.39
C PRO A 435 11.95 10.54 -9.69
N LYS A 436 13.21 10.99 -9.60
CA LYS A 436 14.04 11.24 -10.78
C LYS A 436 14.38 9.90 -11.46
N PHE A 437 13.96 9.76 -12.70
CA PHE A 437 14.16 8.53 -13.47
C PHE A 437 15.64 8.24 -13.68
N CYS A 438 16.45 9.24 -14.04
CA CYS A 438 17.90 9.05 -14.24
C CYS A 438 18.68 8.60 -12.99
N GLU A 439 18.07 8.63 -11.80
CA GLU A 439 18.71 8.15 -10.56
C GLU A 439 18.12 6.81 -10.09
N THR A 440 16.89 6.47 -10.50
CA THR A 440 16.12 5.37 -9.91
C THR A 440 15.61 4.34 -10.92
N GLY A 441 15.55 4.67 -12.21
CA GLY A 441 14.90 3.86 -13.25
C GLY A 441 13.39 3.69 -13.07
N VAL A 442 12.75 4.52 -12.22
CA VAL A 442 11.37 4.32 -11.79
C VAL A 442 10.39 5.26 -12.49
N ALA A 443 9.36 4.68 -13.10
CA ALA A 443 8.13 5.37 -13.49
C ALA A 443 6.93 4.89 -12.64
N VAL A 444 5.93 5.76 -12.45
CA VAL A 444 4.75 5.49 -11.62
C VAL A 444 3.54 5.25 -12.49
N VAL A 445 2.81 4.15 -12.25
CA VAL A 445 1.58 3.83 -12.98
C VAL A 445 0.37 4.07 -12.08
N VAL A 446 -0.50 5.00 -12.46
CA VAL A 446 -1.70 5.39 -11.71
C VAL A 446 -2.93 4.75 -12.34
N ARG A 447 -3.71 4.00 -11.55
CA ARG A 447 -4.97 3.39 -11.99
C ARG A 447 -6.12 4.38 -11.80
N GLU A 448 -6.86 4.68 -12.86
CA GLU A 448 -7.98 5.64 -12.86
C GLU A 448 -9.17 5.16 -11.99
N TYR A 449 -9.52 3.88 -12.05
CA TYR A 449 -10.69 3.34 -11.35
C TYR A 449 -10.31 2.13 -10.50
N ALA A 450 -10.37 2.26 -9.18
CA ALA A 450 -10.42 1.10 -8.29
C ALA A 450 -11.89 0.70 -8.07
N ARG A 451 -12.25 -0.57 -8.33
CA ARG A 451 -13.50 -1.13 -7.80
C ARG A 451 -13.39 -1.09 -6.28
N MET A 452 -14.13 -0.20 -5.62
CA MET A 452 -14.23 -0.19 -4.18
C MET A 452 -15.60 -0.69 -3.76
N SER A 453 -15.64 -1.87 -3.14
CA SER A 453 -16.73 -2.19 -2.23
C SER A 453 -16.46 -1.49 -0.89
N LYS A 454 -17.50 -1.23 -0.10
CA LYS A 454 -17.36 -0.70 1.27
C LYS A 454 -16.41 -1.53 2.16
N ASP A 455 -16.15 -2.79 1.79
CA ASP A 455 -15.28 -3.71 2.51
C ASP A 455 -13.77 -3.46 2.25
N ASP A 456 -13.41 -2.68 1.22
CA ASP A 456 -12.00 -2.36 0.90
C ASP A 456 -11.40 -1.30 1.82
N GLN A 457 -12.21 -0.39 2.39
CA GLN A 457 -11.75 0.51 3.47
C GLN A 457 -11.37 -0.25 4.73
N GLU A 458 -12.02 -1.38 4.96
CA GLU A 458 -11.78 -2.26 6.09
C GLU A 458 -10.69 -3.31 5.84
N ALA A 459 -10.00 -3.35 4.70
CA ALA A 459 -8.95 -4.36 4.45
C ALA A 459 -7.51 -3.85 4.65
N ASP A 460 -7.27 -2.53 4.61
CA ASP A 460 -5.90 -1.99 4.62
C ASP A 460 -5.33 -1.79 6.05
N SER A 461 -6.15 -1.65 7.10
CA SER A 461 -5.65 -1.48 8.50
C SER A 461 -4.92 -2.69 9.14
N THR A 462 -4.84 -3.85 8.47
CA THR A 462 -3.92 -4.94 8.88
C THR A 462 -2.48 -4.67 8.44
N ALA A 463 -2.25 -3.79 7.45
CA ALA A 463 -0.91 -3.37 7.09
C ALA A 463 -0.28 -2.65 8.30
N GLY A 464 0.79 -3.24 8.84
CA GLY A 464 1.44 -2.79 10.07
C GLY A 464 1.03 -3.51 11.36
N ASP A 465 0.26 -4.60 11.32
CA ASP A 465 0.18 -5.52 12.47
C ASP A 465 1.40 -6.46 12.42
N PRO A 466 2.40 -6.31 13.33
CA PRO A 466 3.63 -7.10 13.27
C PRO A 466 3.40 -8.60 13.50
N LEU A 467 2.22 -8.99 13.99
CA LEU A 467 1.87 -10.39 14.23
C LEU A 467 1.12 -11.04 13.06
N VAL A 468 0.81 -10.29 11.99
CA VAL A 468 0.17 -10.81 10.77
C VAL A 468 1.23 -10.99 9.68
N TRP A 469 1.36 -12.22 9.19
CA TRP A 469 2.16 -12.56 8.02
C TRP A 469 1.25 -12.96 6.85
N SER A 470 1.58 -12.59 5.62
CA SER A 470 0.79 -12.99 4.44
C SER A 470 1.57 -12.96 3.13
N ARG A 471 1.16 -13.80 2.16
CA ARG A 471 1.49 -13.64 0.74
C ARG A 471 0.21 -13.46 -0.06
N ASP A 472 0.17 -12.39 -0.85
CA ASP A 472 -1.06 -11.94 -1.51
C ASP A 472 -1.51 -12.91 -2.62
N LEU A 473 -0.73 -13.08 -3.70
CA LEU A 473 -1.03 -13.99 -4.80
C LEU A 473 0.23 -14.66 -5.35
N GLU A 474 0.25 -15.98 -5.29
CA GLU A 474 1.29 -16.84 -5.86
C GLU A 474 0.65 -17.80 -6.89
N LYS A 475 1.42 -18.24 -7.88
CA LYS A 475 0.89 -19.12 -8.94
C LYS A 475 0.97 -20.59 -8.54
N HIS A 476 -0.04 -21.36 -8.92
CA HIS A 476 -0.02 -22.82 -8.92
C HIS A 476 -0.66 -23.34 -10.23
N PHE A 477 -0.62 -24.64 -10.48
CA PHE A 477 -1.03 -25.18 -11.79
C PHE A 477 -2.47 -24.84 -12.21
N TYR A 478 -3.38 -24.72 -11.25
CA TYR A 478 -4.81 -24.52 -11.51
C TYR A 478 -5.26 -23.06 -11.35
N GLY A 479 -4.36 -22.11 -11.12
CA GLY A 479 -4.70 -20.71 -10.88
C GLY A 479 -3.71 -20.00 -9.96
N GLU A 480 -4.24 -19.29 -8.98
CA GLU A 480 -3.49 -18.51 -7.99
C GLU A 480 -3.85 -18.93 -6.57
N PHE A 481 -2.99 -18.66 -5.60
CA PHE A 481 -3.31 -18.85 -4.19
C PHE A 481 -2.87 -17.68 -3.32
N SER A 482 -3.55 -17.52 -2.19
CA SER A 482 -3.26 -16.54 -1.15
C SER A 482 -3.10 -17.24 0.18
N ILE A 483 -2.14 -16.81 1.01
CA ILE A 483 -1.91 -17.37 2.35
C ILE A 483 -1.71 -16.27 3.37
N ALA A 484 -2.31 -16.41 4.55
CA ALA A 484 -2.12 -15.51 5.68
C ALA A 484 -2.12 -16.27 7.00
N VAL A 485 -1.31 -15.80 7.94
CA VAL A 485 -1.22 -16.33 9.30
C VAL A 485 -1.16 -15.17 10.28
N VAL A 486 -1.86 -15.26 11.41
CA VAL A 486 -1.73 -14.29 12.51
C VAL A 486 -1.46 -14.98 13.84
N GLN A 487 -0.53 -14.43 14.60
CA GLN A 487 -0.16 -14.92 15.93
C GLN A 487 -1.04 -14.26 17.01
N ALA A 488 -1.65 -15.09 17.85
CA ALA A 488 -2.31 -14.72 19.10
C ALA A 488 -1.51 -15.18 20.32
N ASN A 489 -0.92 -16.38 20.26
CA ASN A 489 -0.26 -17.04 21.37
C ASN A 489 1.12 -16.40 21.63
N GLU A 490 1.70 -16.62 22.81
CA GLU A 490 3.03 -16.06 23.15
C GLU A 490 4.14 -16.56 22.19
N ILE A 491 3.95 -17.78 21.71
CA ILE A 491 4.70 -18.43 20.65
C ILE A 491 3.68 -18.87 19.62
N ILE A 492 3.93 -18.61 18.34
CA ILE A 492 3.09 -19.09 17.24
C ILE A 492 3.13 -20.63 17.22
N GLU A 493 1.99 -21.26 17.45
CA GLU A 493 1.86 -22.72 17.42
C GLU A 493 1.49 -23.18 16.00
N ASP A 494 0.69 -22.40 15.28
CA ASP A 494 0.29 -22.67 13.90
C ASP A 494 1.46 -22.71 12.91
N HIS A 495 1.46 -23.72 12.04
CA HIS A 495 2.32 -23.78 10.86
C HIS A 495 1.49 -24.06 9.61
N SER A 496 2.00 -23.65 8.46
CA SER A 496 1.33 -23.89 7.19
C SER A 496 2.33 -23.98 6.05
N GLN A 497 1.91 -24.64 4.97
CA GLN A 497 2.72 -24.73 3.76
C GLN A 497 1.87 -24.88 2.50
N VAL A 498 2.37 -24.36 1.39
CA VAL A 498 1.88 -24.62 0.04
C VAL A 498 3.05 -25.06 -0.82
N GLU A 499 2.92 -26.22 -1.44
CA GLU A 499 3.89 -26.78 -2.37
C GLU A 499 3.25 -26.86 -3.76
N THR A 500 3.88 -26.25 -4.75
CA THR A 500 3.36 -26.22 -6.12
C THR A 500 4.25 -27.07 -7.02
N GLY A 501 3.63 -27.73 -7.99
CA GLY A 501 4.34 -28.56 -8.96
C GLY A 501 3.58 -28.69 -10.27
N PRO A 502 4.19 -29.32 -11.29
CA PRO A 502 3.52 -29.59 -12.55
C PRO A 502 2.26 -30.44 -12.30
N ASN A 503 1.10 -29.91 -12.69
CA ASN A 503 -0.21 -30.57 -12.51
C ASN A 503 -0.59 -30.87 -11.05
N ALA A 504 0.12 -30.27 -10.08
CA ALA A 504 0.02 -30.63 -8.68
C ALA A 504 0.05 -29.42 -7.73
N THR A 505 -0.71 -29.48 -6.65
CA THR A 505 -0.69 -28.46 -5.58
C THR A 505 -0.98 -29.14 -4.25
N PHE A 506 -0.12 -28.94 -3.26
CA PHE A 506 -0.28 -29.44 -1.90
C PHE A 506 -0.45 -28.24 -0.98
N VAL A 507 -1.40 -28.35 -0.06
CA VAL A 507 -1.71 -27.34 0.96
C VAL A 507 -1.73 -28.04 2.30
N GLY A 508 -1.03 -27.47 3.28
CA GLY A 508 -1.02 -27.94 4.67
C GLY A 508 -1.36 -26.80 5.61
N VAL A 509 -2.34 -27.04 6.49
CA VAL A 509 -2.67 -26.19 7.64
C VAL A 509 -2.50 -27.04 8.90
N TYR A 510 -1.60 -26.62 9.77
CA TYR A 510 -1.19 -27.36 10.96
C TYR A 510 -1.42 -26.48 12.18
N ASP A 511 -2.63 -26.57 12.70
CA ASP A 511 -3.05 -25.84 13.89
C ASP A 511 -2.46 -26.54 15.12
N GLY A 512 -1.57 -25.84 15.82
CA GLY A 512 -0.72 -26.41 16.86
C GLY A 512 -1.24 -26.09 18.26
N HIS A 513 -1.04 -27.00 19.21
CA HIS A 513 -1.42 -26.77 20.60
C HIS A 513 -0.44 -27.37 21.60
N GLY A 514 -0.28 -26.69 22.74
CA GLY A 514 0.61 -27.12 23.82
C GLY A 514 2.10 -26.91 23.54
N GLY A 515 2.41 -26.21 22.44
CA GLY A 515 3.73 -25.91 21.89
C GLY A 515 3.79 -26.13 20.37
N PRO A 516 4.72 -25.46 19.65
CA PRO A 516 4.84 -25.54 18.19
C PRO A 516 5.54 -26.82 17.68
N GLU A 517 6.02 -27.70 18.55
CA GLU A 517 6.90 -28.80 18.17
C GLU A 517 6.25 -29.79 17.20
N ALA A 518 4.97 -30.13 17.43
CA ALA A 518 4.24 -31.06 16.57
C ALA A 518 3.94 -30.44 15.19
N SER A 519 3.34 -29.25 15.14
CA SER A 519 3.02 -28.54 13.90
C SER A 519 4.27 -28.23 13.07
N ARG A 520 5.37 -27.84 13.72
CA ARG A 520 6.68 -27.66 13.08
C ARG A 520 7.22 -28.97 12.51
N PHE A 521 7.15 -30.07 13.27
CA PHE A 521 7.60 -31.37 12.78
C PHE A 521 6.81 -31.82 11.55
N ILE A 522 5.48 -31.61 11.56
CA ILE A 522 4.61 -31.90 10.42
C ILE A 522 5.05 -31.09 9.20
N SER A 523 5.26 -29.77 9.35
CA SER A 523 5.72 -28.89 8.28
C SER A 523 7.07 -29.32 7.67
N ASP A 524 7.95 -29.89 8.48
CA ASP A 524 9.27 -30.35 8.02
C ASP A 524 9.26 -31.74 7.37
N HIS A 525 8.29 -32.62 7.70
CA HIS A 525 8.37 -34.04 7.38
C HIS A 525 7.19 -34.59 6.56
N LEU A 526 5.96 -34.10 6.75
CA LEU A 526 4.77 -34.72 6.16
C LEU A 526 4.83 -34.75 4.62
N PHE A 527 5.15 -33.61 4.01
CA PHE A 527 5.29 -33.52 2.56
C PHE A 527 6.44 -34.41 2.04
N ARG A 528 7.55 -34.52 2.77
CA ARG A 528 8.67 -35.40 2.39
C ARG A 528 8.26 -36.88 2.45
N HIS A 529 7.53 -37.28 3.49
CA HIS A 529 6.97 -38.62 3.59
C HIS A 529 5.98 -38.92 2.46
N LEU A 530 5.11 -37.96 2.14
CA LEU A 530 4.20 -38.05 1.01
C LEU A 530 4.95 -38.24 -0.31
N MET A 531 5.94 -37.40 -0.61
CA MET A 531 6.72 -37.49 -1.85
C MET A 531 7.49 -38.81 -1.97
N ARG A 532 8.10 -39.29 -0.88
CA ARG A 532 8.77 -40.60 -0.87
C ARG A 532 7.79 -41.74 -1.18
N LEU A 533 6.67 -41.79 -0.47
CA LEU A 533 5.68 -42.86 -0.62
C LEU A 533 4.95 -42.79 -1.97
N ALA A 534 4.68 -41.58 -2.47
CA ALA A 534 4.12 -41.37 -3.80
C ALA A 534 5.09 -41.82 -4.90
N GLY A 535 6.40 -41.57 -4.75
CA GLY A 535 7.42 -42.07 -5.67
C GLY A 535 7.52 -43.60 -5.71
N GLU A 536 7.36 -44.27 -4.57
CA GLU A 536 7.31 -45.74 -4.49
C GLU A 536 6.07 -46.35 -5.17
N LYS A 537 4.94 -45.61 -5.17
CA LYS A 537 3.66 -46.08 -5.70
C LYS A 537 3.30 -45.53 -7.10
N GLY A 538 4.06 -44.54 -7.59
CA GLY A 538 3.84 -43.86 -8.87
C GLY A 538 2.66 -42.87 -8.90
N THR A 539 1.98 -42.61 -7.78
CA THR A 539 0.88 -41.63 -7.70
C THR A 539 0.52 -41.32 -6.25
N ILE A 540 -0.24 -40.24 -6.02
CA ILE A 540 -0.91 -39.97 -4.75
C ILE A 540 -2.29 -40.63 -4.73
N THR A 541 -2.58 -41.36 -3.66
CA THR A 541 -3.87 -41.96 -3.34
C THR A 541 -4.22 -41.69 -1.88
N GLU A 542 -5.45 -42.03 -1.47
CA GLU A 542 -5.84 -41.92 -0.06
C GLU A 542 -4.96 -42.78 0.85
N ASP A 543 -4.56 -43.98 0.42
CA ASP A 543 -3.69 -44.87 1.20
C ASP A 543 -2.28 -44.32 1.36
N VAL A 544 -1.75 -43.67 0.31
CA VAL A 544 -0.45 -42.99 0.36
C VAL A 544 -0.50 -41.83 1.34
N LEU A 545 -1.57 -41.02 1.34
CA LEU A 545 -1.78 -39.95 2.30
C LEU A 545 -1.89 -40.50 3.74
N ARG A 546 -2.73 -41.51 3.98
CA ARG A 546 -2.81 -42.18 5.31
C ARG A 546 -1.44 -42.69 5.77
N SER A 547 -0.68 -43.30 4.88
CA SER A 547 0.66 -43.81 5.18
C SER A 547 1.65 -42.68 5.48
N ALA A 548 1.54 -41.54 4.81
CA ALA A 548 2.37 -40.35 5.09
C ALA A 548 2.06 -39.76 6.47
N PHE A 549 0.77 -39.70 6.85
CA PHE A 549 0.35 -39.29 8.20
C PHE A 549 0.88 -40.26 9.27
N ALA A 550 0.73 -41.58 9.05
CA ALA A 550 1.26 -42.59 9.97
C ALA A 550 2.79 -42.50 10.13
N ALA A 551 3.53 -42.32 9.03
CA ALA A 551 4.98 -42.15 9.07
C ALA A 551 5.39 -40.87 9.81
N THR A 552 4.64 -39.77 9.63
CA THR A 552 4.88 -38.50 10.34
C THR A 552 4.63 -38.66 11.84
N GLU A 553 3.52 -39.30 12.23
CA GLU A 553 3.22 -39.59 13.64
C GLU A 553 4.31 -40.47 14.27
N ASP A 554 4.70 -41.58 13.64
CA ASP A 554 5.73 -42.47 14.17
C ASP A 554 7.08 -41.76 14.30
N GLY A 555 7.41 -40.90 13.32
CA GLY A 555 8.59 -40.04 13.37
C GLY A 555 8.56 -39.09 14.56
N PHE A 556 7.44 -38.42 14.80
CA PHE A 556 7.28 -37.49 15.90
C PHE A 556 7.30 -38.20 17.27
N LEU A 557 6.59 -39.32 17.42
CA LEU A 557 6.62 -40.12 18.65
C LEU A 557 8.01 -40.69 18.95
N THR A 558 8.78 -41.01 17.91
CA THR A 558 10.19 -41.40 18.05
C THR A 558 11.05 -40.25 18.55
N LEU A 559 10.82 -39.03 18.06
CA LEU A 559 11.48 -37.81 18.55
C LEU A 559 11.14 -37.58 20.03
N VAL A 560 9.85 -37.59 20.38
CA VAL A 560 9.38 -37.45 21.77
C VAL A 560 10.07 -38.48 22.68
N ARG A 561 10.12 -39.75 22.26
CA ARG A 561 10.79 -40.81 23.04
C ARG A 561 12.26 -40.51 23.29
N ARG A 562 12.99 -40.03 22.28
CA ARG A 562 14.43 -39.73 22.37
C ARG A 562 14.71 -38.54 23.27
N THR A 563 13.81 -37.55 23.29
CA THR A 563 13.99 -36.32 24.07
C THR A 563 13.26 -36.33 25.41
N TYR A 564 12.46 -37.36 25.71
CA TYR A 564 11.56 -37.37 26.87
C TYR A 564 12.27 -37.08 28.20
N GLY A 565 13.46 -37.66 28.42
CA GLY A 565 14.24 -37.43 29.65
C GLY A 565 14.80 -36.01 29.79
N ILE A 566 14.83 -35.22 28.72
CA ILE A 566 15.38 -33.85 28.69
C ILE A 566 14.25 -32.82 28.62
N LYS A 567 13.23 -33.07 27.79
CA LYS A 567 12.08 -32.19 27.57
C LYS A 567 10.78 -32.99 27.57
N PRO A 568 10.26 -33.41 28.75
CA PRO A 568 9.03 -34.19 28.88
C PRO A 568 7.82 -33.48 28.26
N SER A 569 7.76 -32.13 28.36
CA SER A 569 6.67 -31.31 27.83
C SER A 569 6.41 -31.49 26.33
N MET A 570 7.38 -32.00 25.56
CA MET A 570 7.15 -32.32 24.14
C MET A 570 6.05 -33.38 23.96
N ALA A 571 5.85 -34.26 24.95
CA ALA A 571 4.80 -35.26 24.91
C ALA A 571 3.38 -34.68 24.94
N SER A 572 3.19 -33.45 25.45
CA SER A 572 1.91 -32.74 25.46
C SER A 572 1.69 -31.81 24.26
N THR A 573 2.67 -31.72 23.35
CA THR A 573 2.53 -30.94 22.12
C THR A 573 1.79 -31.77 21.08
N GLY A 574 0.83 -31.15 20.39
CA GLY A 574 0.04 -31.79 19.35
C GLY A 574 -0.36 -30.81 18.28
N SER A 575 -0.94 -31.31 17.19
CA SER A 575 -1.43 -30.47 16.11
C SER A 575 -2.58 -31.12 15.36
N CYS A 576 -3.63 -30.35 15.13
CA CYS A 576 -4.60 -30.57 14.08
C CYS A 576 -3.88 -30.50 12.72
N CYS A 577 -4.23 -31.36 11.79
CA CYS A 577 -3.51 -31.47 10.54
C CYS A 577 -4.50 -31.63 9.38
N LEU A 578 -4.63 -30.55 8.61
CA LEU A 578 -5.44 -30.49 7.41
C LEU A 578 -4.53 -30.42 6.18
N VAL A 579 -4.67 -31.40 5.29
CA VAL A 579 -3.94 -31.46 4.03
C VAL A 579 -4.90 -31.52 2.85
N GLY A 580 -4.67 -30.67 1.86
CA GLY A 580 -5.29 -30.73 0.54
C GLY A 580 -4.25 -31.05 -0.54
N VAL A 581 -4.56 -31.96 -1.46
CA VAL A 581 -3.74 -32.25 -2.63
C VAL A 581 -4.61 -32.21 -3.88
N ILE A 582 -4.28 -31.33 -4.81
CA ILE A 582 -4.84 -31.32 -6.16
C ILE A 582 -3.83 -31.99 -7.09
N LEU A 583 -4.21 -33.09 -7.72
CA LEU A 583 -3.37 -33.82 -8.67
C LEU A 583 -4.21 -34.29 -9.85
N GLY A 584 -3.84 -33.91 -11.07
CA GLY A 584 -4.54 -34.32 -12.29
C GLY A 584 -6.03 -34.00 -12.32
N GLY A 585 -6.44 -32.85 -11.77
CA GLY A 585 -7.83 -32.42 -11.68
C GLY A 585 -8.63 -33.08 -10.55
N LYS A 586 -8.01 -33.96 -9.74
CA LYS A 586 -8.63 -34.60 -8.58
C LYS A 586 -8.13 -33.96 -7.29
N LEU A 587 -9.06 -33.67 -6.39
CA LEU A 587 -8.81 -33.15 -5.05
C LEU A 587 -8.86 -34.29 -4.03
N TYR A 588 -7.83 -34.39 -3.20
CA TYR A 588 -7.76 -35.22 -2.00
C TYR A 588 -7.66 -34.32 -0.78
N VAL A 589 -8.45 -34.59 0.26
CA VAL A 589 -8.42 -33.88 1.53
C VAL A 589 -8.26 -34.90 2.66
N ALA A 590 -7.26 -34.68 3.52
CA ALA A 590 -7.00 -35.46 4.72
C ALA A 590 -7.13 -34.53 5.94
N ASN A 591 -7.95 -34.89 6.92
CA ASN A 591 -8.19 -34.06 8.10
C ASN A 591 -7.98 -34.83 9.41
N LEU A 592 -7.25 -34.19 10.33
CA LEU A 592 -7.15 -34.51 11.76
C LEU A 592 -7.53 -33.25 12.55
N GLY A 593 -8.48 -33.39 13.46
CA GLY A 593 -8.96 -32.26 14.25
C GLY A 593 -10.14 -31.54 13.60
N ASP A 594 -10.23 -30.24 13.81
CA ASP A 594 -11.37 -29.35 13.53
C ASP A 594 -11.01 -28.13 12.67
N SER A 595 -9.81 -28.11 12.10
CA SER A 595 -9.54 -27.32 10.90
C SER A 595 -10.47 -27.75 9.75
N ARG A 596 -10.86 -26.82 8.87
CA ARG A 596 -11.81 -27.10 7.78
C ARG A 596 -11.28 -26.75 6.40
N ALA A 597 -11.59 -27.61 5.43
CA ALA A 597 -11.50 -27.31 4.01
C ALA A 597 -12.90 -27.08 3.45
N VAL A 598 -13.09 -25.97 2.74
CA VAL A 598 -14.37 -25.57 2.15
C VAL A 598 -14.16 -25.35 0.66
N ILE A 599 -15.01 -25.96 -0.17
CA ILE A 599 -15.04 -25.69 -1.60
C ILE A 599 -16.20 -24.75 -1.92
N CYS A 600 -15.92 -23.77 -2.77
CA CYS A 600 -16.88 -22.75 -3.17
C CYS A 600 -17.14 -22.86 -4.67
N TYR A 601 -18.41 -22.92 -5.06
CA TYR A 601 -18.82 -23.08 -6.45
C TYR A 601 -20.03 -22.23 -6.81
N LEU A 602 -20.22 -21.94 -8.10
CA LEU A 602 -21.40 -21.21 -8.57
C LEU A 602 -22.63 -22.13 -8.61
N GLY A 603 -23.62 -21.81 -7.79
CA GLY A 603 -24.92 -22.48 -7.73
C GLY A 603 -25.82 -22.16 -8.92
N ARG A 604 -27.01 -22.79 -8.95
CA ARG A 604 -28.00 -22.62 -10.05
C ARG A 604 -28.52 -21.19 -10.22
N SER A 605 -28.50 -20.40 -9.14
CA SER A 605 -28.92 -18.99 -9.11
C SER A 605 -27.78 -18.01 -9.39
N ASN A 606 -26.62 -18.50 -9.85
CA ASN A 606 -25.38 -17.74 -10.02
C ASN A 606 -24.85 -17.09 -8.71
N LYS A 607 -25.30 -17.61 -7.56
CA LYS A 607 -24.76 -17.27 -6.24
C LYS A 607 -23.66 -18.25 -5.84
N ILE A 608 -22.67 -17.77 -5.09
CA ILE A 608 -21.63 -18.63 -4.53
C ILE A 608 -22.23 -19.52 -3.42
N VAL A 609 -21.91 -20.81 -3.47
CA VAL A 609 -22.31 -21.80 -2.46
C VAL A 609 -21.05 -22.38 -1.84
N ALA A 610 -20.97 -22.33 -0.50
CA ALA A 610 -19.92 -22.97 0.28
C ALA A 610 -20.32 -24.40 0.67
N GLU A 611 -19.42 -25.35 0.48
CA GLU A 611 -19.58 -26.74 0.89
C GLU A 611 -18.36 -27.18 1.70
N GLN A 612 -18.59 -27.58 2.94
CA GLN A 612 -17.54 -28.12 3.81
C GLN A 612 -17.16 -29.54 3.36
N LEU A 613 -15.87 -29.78 3.15
CA LEU A 613 -15.32 -31.06 2.68
C LEU A 613 -14.84 -31.96 3.82
N THR A 614 -14.55 -31.39 4.98
CA THR A 614 -13.98 -32.09 6.13
C THR A 614 -15.04 -32.39 7.18
N ARG A 615 -14.85 -33.45 7.96
CA ARG A 615 -15.60 -33.67 9.20
C ARG A 615 -14.77 -33.17 10.37
N ASP A 616 -15.39 -32.40 11.26
CA ASP A 616 -14.74 -31.90 12.46
C ASP A 616 -14.62 -33.04 13.48
N HIS A 617 -13.44 -33.18 14.07
CA HIS A 617 -13.15 -34.19 15.08
C HIS A 617 -13.09 -33.60 16.49
N ASN A 618 -14.04 -32.72 16.85
CA ASN A 618 -14.10 -32.02 18.13
C ASN A 618 -15.18 -32.62 19.06
N ALA A 619 -14.91 -32.71 20.35
CA ALA A 619 -15.82 -33.21 21.38
C ALA A 619 -17.09 -32.35 21.59
N SER A 620 -17.17 -31.16 20.98
CA SER A 620 -18.43 -30.40 20.88
C SER A 620 -19.48 -31.15 20.05
N MET A 621 -19.04 -31.94 19.07
CA MET A 621 -19.90 -32.72 18.17
C MET A 621 -20.46 -33.96 18.87
N GLU A 622 -21.75 -34.23 18.70
CA GLU A 622 -22.43 -35.36 19.37
C GLU A 622 -21.94 -36.72 18.87
N ASP A 623 -21.72 -36.85 17.56
CA ASP A 623 -21.20 -38.06 16.93
C ASP A 623 -19.79 -38.43 17.42
N VAL A 624 -18.91 -37.44 17.57
CA VAL A 624 -17.56 -37.63 18.18
C VAL A 624 -17.69 -38.06 19.64
N ARG A 625 -18.63 -37.49 20.40
CA ARG A 625 -18.87 -37.89 21.80
C ARG A 625 -19.37 -39.33 21.90
N GLN A 626 -20.25 -39.75 20.99
CA GLN A 626 -20.74 -41.12 20.92
C GLN A 626 -19.63 -42.10 20.52
N GLU A 627 -18.81 -41.74 19.53
CA GLU A 627 -17.62 -42.52 19.11
C GLU A 627 -16.66 -42.72 20.29
N LEU A 628 -16.31 -41.65 21.01
CA LEU A 628 -15.41 -41.72 22.17
C LEU A 628 -15.96 -42.61 23.30
N ARG A 629 -17.26 -42.48 23.64
CA ARG A 629 -17.91 -43.34 24.64
C ARG A 629 -17.93 -44.81 24.21
N SER A 630 -18.16 -45.07 22.93
CA SER A 630 -18.19 -46.43 22.39
C SER A 630 -16.82 -47.10 22.40
N LEU A 631 -15.74 -46.33 22.17
CA LEU A 631 -14.37 -46.85 22.19
C LEU A 631 -13.80 -47.00 23.61
N HIS A 632 -14.38 -46.29 24.58
CA HIS A 632 -13.94 -46.26 25.98
C HIS A 632 -15.10 -46.49 26.95
N PRO A 633 -15.83 -47.62 26.85
CA PRO A 633 -17.01 -47.89 27.68
C PRO A 633 -16.68 -48.01 29.17
N ASP A 634 -15.41 -48.31 29.48
CA ASP A 634 -14.85 -48.50 30.82
C ASP A 634 -14.19 -47.24 31.41
N ASP A 635 -14.10 -46.14 30.67
CA ASP A 635 -13.52 -44.88 31.15
C ASP A 635 -14.62 -43.83 31.36
N SER A 636 -15.18 -43.77 32.57
CA SER A 636 -16.21 -42.80 32.94
C SER A 636 -15.75 -41.34 32.86
N HIS A 637 -14.44 -41.09 32.79
CA HIS A 637 -13.83 -39.78 32.68
C HIS A 637 -13.32 -39.48 31.26
N ILE A 638 -13.68 -40.29 30.25
CA ILE A 638 -13.27 -40.06 28.86
C ILE A 638 -13.71 -38.69 28.35
N LEU A 639 -14.91 -38.25 28.74
CA LEU A 639 -15.46 -36.94 28.40
C LEU A 639 -15.86 -36.20 29.67
N VAL A 640 -15.24 -35.05 29.90
CA VAL A 640 -15.50 -34.20 31.07
C VAL A 640 -15.94 -32.83 30.59
N MET A 641 -17.06 -32.35 31.13
CA MET A 641 -17.50 -30.97 30.92
C MET A 641 -16.68 -30.04 31.82
N LYS A 642 -15.88 -29.13 31.24
CA LYS A 642 -15.15 -28.09 31.96
C LYS A 642 -15.45 -26.72 31.35
N ASN A 643 -15.82 -25.76 32.19
CA ASN A 643 -16.11 -24.38 31.79
C ASN A 643 -17.13 -24.31 30.63
N GLY A 644 -18.16 -25.16 30.67
CA GLY A 644 -19.21 -25.19 29.65
C GLY A 644 -18.85 -25.88 28.33
N VAL A 645 -17.66 -26.48 28.20
CA VAL A 645 -17.27 -27.23 26.99
C VAL A 645 -16.78 -28.65 27.31
N TRP A 646 -17.14 -29.59 26.43
CA TRP A 646 -16.69 -30.97 26.51
C TRP A 646 -15.20 -31.09 26.20
N ARG A 647 -14.46 -31.79 27.05
CA ARG A 647 -13.04 -32.08 26.86
C ARG A 647 -12.73 -33.56 27.11
N ILE A 648 -11.92 -34.15 26.24
CA ILE A 648 -11.40 -35.50 26.36
C ILE A 648 -10.43 -35.55 27.55
N LYS A 649 -10.69 -36.46 28.49
CA LYS A 649 -10.03 -36.55 29.81
C LYS A 649 -9.99 -35.22 30.57
N GLY A 650 -10.88 -34.28 30.24
CA GLY A 650 -10.90 -32.94 30.81
C GLY A 650 -9.74 -32.03 30.40
N ILE A 651 -9.03 -32.34 29.30
CA ILE A 651 -7.84 -31.59 28.86
C ILE A 651 -8.03 -30.98 27.47
N ILE A 652 -8.33 -31.77 26.44
CA ILE A 652 -8.34 -31.32 25.02
C ILE A 652 -9.72 -31.50 24.38
N GLN A 653 -10.05 -30.75 23.33
CA GLN A 653 -11.34 -30.87 22.63
C GLN A 653 -11.26 -31.76 21.39
N VAL A 654 -10.13 -31.78 20.68
CA VAL A 654 -9.96 -32.59 19.48
C VAL A 654 -9.68 -34.05 19.82
N SER A 655 -10.33 -34.95 19.08
CA SER A 655 -10.21 -36.41 19.20
C SER A 655 -9.16 -37.01 18.25
N ARG A 656 -8.63 -36.20 17.34
CA ARG A 656 -7.65 -36.61 16.33
C ARG A 656 -6.56 -35.56 16.17
N SER A 657 -5.30 -35.98 16.21
CA SER A 657 -4.13 -35.10 16.08
C SER A 657 -2.88 -35.90 15.71
N ILE A 658 -1.84 -35.22 15.24
CA ILE A 658 -0.45 -35.72 15.30
C ILE A 658 0.17 -35.19 16.59
N GLY A 659 0.96 -36.01 17.29
CA GLY A 659 1.49 -35.66 18.61
C GLY A 659 0.58 -36.08 19.75
N ASP A 660 0.45 -35.28 20.81
CA ASP A 660 -0.31 -35.63 22.03
C ASP A 660 0.06 -37.02 22.58
N ALA A 661 1.36 -37.30 22.61
CA ALA A 661 1.90 -38.61 22.94
C ALA A 661 1.41 -39.13 24.30
N TYR A 662 1.22 -38.22 25.27
CA TYR A 662 0.69 -38.51 26.61
C TYR A 662 -0.75 -39.06 26.62
N LEU A 663 -1.54 -38.77 25.58
CA LEU A 663 -2.91 -39.27 25.39
C LEU A 663 -2.99 -40.47 24.44
N LYS A 664 -1.85 -40.91 23.90
CA LYS A 664 -1.75 -42.05 22.98
C LYS A 664 -0.99 -43.22 23.56
N ARG A 665 0.04 -42.98 24.38
CA ARG A 665 0.86 -44.03 24.99
C ARG A 665 1.04 -43.79 26.50
N PRO A 666 0.74 -44.79 27.36
CA PRO A 666 0.90 -44.66 28.81
C PRO A 666 2.34 -44.32 29.24
N GLY A 667 3.34 -44.73 28.46
CA GLY A 667 4.75 -44.44 28.74
C GLY A 667 5.16 -42.96 28.61
N PHE A 668 4.26 -42.07 28.18
CA PHE A 668 4.49 -40.63 28.08
C PHE A 668 3.60 -39.82 29.02
N SER A 669 3.04 -40.44 30.07
CA SER A 669 2.28 -39.72 31.09
C SER A 669 3.15 -38.71 31.83
N LEU A 670 2.66 -37.47 31.89
CA LEU A 670 3.34 -36.36 32.55
C LEU A 670 3.06 -36.35 34.05
N ASP A 671 4.09 -36.07 34.84
CA ASP A 671 3.99 -36.00 36.29
C ASP A 671 3.20 -34.75 36.75
N PRO A 672 2.80 -34.68 38.03
CA PRO A 672 1.99 -33.58 38.55
C PRO A 672 2.61 -32.17 38.41
N SER A 673 3.91 -32.04 38.13
CA SER A 673 4.55 -30.75 37.82
C SER A 673 4.05 -30.11 36.52
N PHE A 674 3.33 -30.85 35.66
CA PHE A 674 2.64 -30.35 34.47
C PHE A 674 1.12 -30.31 34.67
N PRO A 675 0.57 -29.44 35.54
CA PRO A 675 -0.82 -29.52 36.00
C PRO A 675 -1.86 -29.40 34.88
N ARG A 676 -1.55 -28.71 33.78
CA ARG A 676 -2.44 -28.58 32.61
C ARG A 676 -2.63 -29.88 31.83
N PHE A 677 -1.62 -30.75 31.83
CA PHE A 677 -1.58 -31.97 31.01
C PHE A 677 -1.54 -33.26 31.85
N HIS A 678 -1.49 -33.12 33.17
CA HIS A 678 -1.46 -34.24 34.09
C HIS A 678 -2.79 -35.01 34.04
N LEU A 679 -2.66 -36.32 33.91
CA LEU A 679 -3.78 -37.26 34.00
C LEU A 679 -3.77 -37.89 35.39
N PRO A 680 -4.86 -37.74 36.19
CA PRO A 680 -4.95 -38.34 37.51
C PRO A 680 -4.78 -39.87 37.48
N GLU A 681 -5.27 -40.50 36.42
CA GLU A 681 -5.15 -41.92 36.16
C GLU A 681 -4.51 -42.12 34.77
N PRO A 682 -3.49 -42.99 34.65
CA PRO A 682 -2.89 -43.31 33.35
C PRO A 682 -3.93 -43.88 32.39
N ILE A 683 -3.81 -43.52 31.11
CA ILE A 683 -4.65 -44.13 30.07
C ILE A 683 -4.33 -45.62 29.93
N CYS A 684 -5.35 -46.45 29.71
CA CYS A 684 -5.15 -47.88 29.40
C CYS A 684 -5.03 -48.15 27.89
N ARG A 685 -5.54 -47.24 27.06
CA ARG A 685 -5.52 -47.29 25.59
C ARG A 685 -5.44 -45.88 25.01
N PRO A 686 -5.03 -45.71 23.74
CA PRO A 686 -5.00 -44.39 23.10
C PRO A 686 -6.39 -43.76 23.11
N VAL A 687 -6.52 -42.53 23.60
CA VAL A 687 -7.79 -41.78 23.61
C VAL A 687 -7.90 -40.81 22.43
N LEU A 688 -6.78 -40.54 21.74
CA LEU A 688 -6.71 -39.82 20.47
C LEU A 688 -6.17 -40.73 19.36
N THR A 689 -6.53 -40.45 18.12
CA THR A 689 -6.01 -41.15 16.93
C THR A 689 -5.31 -40.20 15.95
N SER A 690 -4.27 -40.69 15.27
CA SER A 690 -3.57 -39.99 14.19
C SER A 690 -4.06 -40.41 12.79
N VAL A 691 -5.14 -41.19 12.71
CA VAL A 691 -5.71 -41.66 11.44
C VAL A 691 -6.62 -40.58 10.83
N PRO A 692 -6.26 -40.01 9.66
CA PRO A 692 -7.03 -38.91 9.07
C PRO A 692 -8.36 -39.41 8.50
N SER A 693 -9.39 -38.58 8.59
CA SER A 693 -10.57 -38.73 7.73
C SER A 693 -10.19 -38.31 6.32
N MET A 694 -10.57 -39.11 5.32
CA MET A 694 -10.27 -38.81 3.92
C MET A 694 -11.53 -38.41 3.17
N TYR A 695 -11.37 -37.47 2.26
CA TYR A 695 -12.37 -37.08 1.28
C TYR A 695 -11.68 -36.89 -0.06
N SER A 696 -12.24 -37.43 -1.14
CA SER A 696 -11.71 -37.18 -2.48
C SER A 696 -12.83 -36.96 -3.49
N ARG A 697 -12.59 -36.05 -4.43
CA ARG A 697 -13.50 -35.78 -5.56
C ARG A 697 -12.77 -35.15 -6.73
N ASP A 698 -13.36 -35.30 -7.92
CA ASP A 698 -12.91 -34.55 -9.09
C ASP A 698 -13.34 -33.09 -9.00
N LEU A 699 -12.47 -32.20 -9.47
CA LEU A 699 -12.78 -30.78 -9.63
C LEU A 699 -13.78 -30.61 -10.78
N ARG A 700 -14.88 -29.91 -10.51
CA ARG A 700 -15.97 -29.66 -11.45
C ARG A 700 -15.80 -28.28 -12.05
N SER A 701 -16.27 -28.07 -13.28
CA SER A 701 -16.19 -26.77 -13.99
C SER A 701 -16.83 -25.56 -13.29
N LYS A 702 -17.65 -25.81 -12.26
CA LYS A 702 -18.32 -24.78 -11.46
C LYS A 702 -17.56 -24.41 -10.19
N ASP A 703 -16.58 -25.22 -9.79
CA ASP A 703 -15.77 -24.96 -8.62
C ASP A 703 -14.90 -23.71 -8.88
N LYS A 704 -14.80 -22.80 -7.91
CA LYS A 704 -14.14 -21.51 -8.10
C LYS A 704 -12.91 -21.36 -7.22
N TYR A 705 -12.98 -21.83 -5.99
CA TYR A 705 -11.86 -21.80 -5.06
C TYR A 705 -12.10 -22.73 -3.87
N LEU A 706 -11.01 -23.03 -3.18
CA LEU A 706 -10.97 -23.74 -1.91
C LEU A 706 -10.46 -22.80 -0.82
N ILE A 707 -10.99 -22.94 0.38
CA ILE A 707 -10.52 -22.27 1.59
C ILE A 707 -10.10 -23.34 2.58
N PHE A 708 -8.82 -23.36 2.96
CA PHE A 708 -8.28 -24.18 4.04
C PHE A 708 -7.95 -23.27 5.20
N ALA A 709 -8.50 -23.51 6.39
CA ALA A 709 -8.19 -22.68 7.55
C ALA A 709 -8.28 -23.44 8.87
N SER A 710 -7.55 -22.95 9.87
CA SER A 710 -7.65 -23.41 11.26
C SER A 710 -8.98 -23.02 11.90
N ASP A 711 -9.31 -23.65 13.02
CA ASP A 711 -10.50 -23.35 13.82
C ASP A 711 -10.54 -21.87 14.25
N GLY A 712 -9.39 -21.22 14.45
CA GLY A 712 -9.28 -19.80 14.74
C GLY A 712 -10.02 -18.89 13.75
N LEU A 713 -10.14 -19.29 12.47
CA LEU A 713 -11.01 -18.59 11.50
C LEU A 713 -12.48 -18.97 11.71
N TRP A 714 -12.75 -20.28 11.81
CA TRP A 714 -14.09 -20.85 11.81
C TRP A 714 -14.88 -20.61 13.11
N ASP A 715 -14.21 -20.27 14.19
CA ASP A 715 -14.79 -19.77 15.44
C ASP A 715 -15.39 -18.37 15.28
N GLN A 716 -14.91 -17.62 14.28
CA GLN A 716 -15.33 -16.23 14.05
C GLN A 716 -16.26 -16.09 12.86
N LEU A 717 -16.07 -16.88 11.80
CA LEU A 717 -16.83 -16.78 10.55
C LEU A 717 -17.49 -18.10 10.17
N THR A 718 -18.70 -18.01 9.60
CA THR A 718 -19.32 -19.16 8.94
C THR A 718 -18.65 -19.47 7.60
N ILE A 719 -18.77 -20.72 7.14
CA ILE A 719 -18.21 -21.14 5.84
C ILE A 719 -18.79 -20.35 4.67
N GLN A 720 -20.06 -19.93 4.77
CA GLN A 720 -20.74 -19.19 3.72
C GLN A 720 -20.32 -17.71 3.72
N GLU A 721 -20.17 -17.08 4.89
CA GLU A 721 -19.62 -15.72 4.99
C GLU A 721 -18.19 -15.66 4.42
N ALA A 722 -17.34 -16.63 4.78
CA ALA A 722 -15.99 -16.71 4.23
C ALA A 722 -16.00 -16.86 2.70
N ALA A 723 -16.89 -17.71 2.17
CA ALA A 723 -17.05 -17.87 0.73
C ALA A 723 -17.51 -16.57 0.04
N GLU A 724 -18.47 -15.86 0.62
CA GLU A 724 -18.97 -14.59 0.09
C GLU A 724 -17.90 -13.50 0.11
N ILE A 725 -17.08 -13.43 1.17
CA ILE A 725 -15.94 -12.51 1.24
C ILE A 725 -14.98 -12.78 0.08
N VAL A 726 -14.60 -14.05 -0.17
CA VAL A 726 -13.72 -14.40 -1.30
C VAL A 726 -14.37 -14.08 -2.65
N CYS A 727 -15.67 -14.28 -2.80
CA CYS A 727 -16.37 -14.01 -4.07
C CYS A 727 -16.50 -12.52 -4.40
N ASN A 728 -16.73 -11.70 -3.38
CA ASN A 728 -17.12 -10.30 -3.54
C ASN A 728 -15.93 -9.33 -3.46
N ASN A 729 -14.73 -9.82 -3.19
CA ASN A 729 -13.53 -8.99 -3.02
C ASN A 729 -12.43 -9.37 -4.02
N PRO A 730 -11.46 -8.47 -4.28
CA PRO A 730 -10.30 -8.80 -5.11
C PRO A 730 -9.51 -9.99 -4.54
N ARG A 731 -8.92 -10.80 -5.43
CA ARG A 731 -8.06 -11.93 -5.04
C ARG A 731 -6.83 -11.48 -4.25
N ALA A 732 -6.25 -10.33 -4.63
CA ALA A 732 -5.09 -9.78 -3.98
C ALA A 732 -5.39 -9.45 -2.51
N GLY A 733 -4.64 -10.09 -1.60
CA GLY A 733 -4.82 -9.91 -0.16
C GLY A 733 -6.03 -10.63 0.44
N ILE A 734 -6.62 -11.59 -0.27
CA ILE A 734 -7.87 -12.21 0.20
C ILE A 734 -7.71 -13.04 1.47
N ALA A 735 -6.61 -13.77 1.64
CA ALA A 735 -6.37 -14.55 2.86
C ALA A 735 -6.20 -13.60 4.06
N ARG A 736 -5.47 -12.48 3.89
CA ARG A 736 -5.33 -11.43 4.90
C ARG A 736 -6.68 -10.81 5.27
N ARG A 737 -7.57 -10.62 4.29
CA ARG A 737 -8.92 -10.09 4.52
C ARG A 737 -9.79 -11.04 5.34
N LEU A 738 -9.71 -12.35 5.09
CA LEU A 738 -10.41 -13.34 5.90
C LEU A 738 -9.91 -13.34 7.35
N VAL A 739 -8.59 -13.33 7.55
CA VAL A 739 -7.97 -13.17 8.88
C VAL A 739 -8.49 -11.92 9.56
N LYS A 740 -8.47 -10.79 8.88
CA LYS A 740 -8.91 -9.52 9.43
C LYS A 740 -10.39 -9.53 9.83
N LYS A 741 -11.25 -10.07 8.98
CA LYS A 741 -12.68 -10.15 9.28
C LYS A 741 -12.91 -11.01 10.53
N ALA A 742 -12.16 -12.10 10.69
CA ALA A 742 -12.20 -12.90 11.91
C ALA A 742 -11.71 -12.13 13.14
N LEU A 743 -10.63 -11.36 13.04
CA LEU A 743 -10.14 -10.51 14.14
C LEU A 743 -11.15 -9.42 14.52
N ASN A 744 -11.81 -8.80 13.55
CA ASN A 744 -12.89 -7.84 13.80
C ASN A 744 -14.06 -8.49 14.57
N GLU A 745 -14.52 -9.68 14.17
CA GLU A 745 -15.58 -10.39 14.88
C GLU A 745 -15.15 -10.84 16.29
N ALA A 746 -13.90 -11.28 16.45
CA ALA A 746 -13.32 -11.63 17.74
C ALA A 746 -13.27 -10.42 18.69
N SER A 747 -12.80 -9.27 18.21
CA SER A 747 -12.80 -7.99 18.93
C SER A 747 -14.22 -7.57 19.32
N ARG A 748 -15.17 -7.67 18.38
CA ARG A 748 -16.58 -7.30 18.60
C ARG A 748 -17.24 -8.15 19.69
N LYS A 749 -16.98 -9.47 19.72
CA LYS A 749 -17.49 -10.38 20.77
C LYS A 749 -16.97 -10.03 22.18
N ARG A 750 -15.90 -9.25 22.27
CA ARG A 750 -15.25 -8.82 23.53
C ARG A 750 -15.39 -7.31 23.77
N GLU A 751 -16.27 -6.62 23.04
CA GLU A 751 -16.53 -5.19 23.18
C GLU A 751 -15.28 -4.30 23.00
N THR A 752 -14.32 -4.73 22.17
CA THR A 752 -13.10 -3.97 21.83
C THR A 752 -13.03 -3.72 20.32
N THR A 753 -12.15 -2.82 19.89
CA THR A 753 -11.88 -2.56 18.46
C THR A 753 -10.69 -3.37 17.94
N TYR A 754 -10.59 -3.58 16.63
CA TYR A 754 -9.42 -4.24 16.06
C TYR A 754 -8.12 -3.42 16.28
N ASP A 755 -8.21 -2.08 16.27
CA ASP A 755 -7.05 -1.22 16.54
C ASP A 755 -6.54 -1.31 17.98
N GLU A 756 -7.43 -1.58 18.95
CA GLU A 756 -7.05 -1.90 20.33
C GLU A 756 -6.42 -3.29 20.42
N LEU A 757 -7.00 -4.29 19.76
CA LEU A 757 -6.46 -5.65 19.71
C LEU A 757 -5.04 -5.65 19.12
N LYS A 758 -4.78 -4.84 18.09
CA LYS A 758 -3.47 -4.67 17.44
C LYS A 758 -2.39 -4.15 18.39
N LYS A 759 -2.76 -3.38 19.41
CA LYS A 759 -1.83 -2.83 20.42
C LYS A 759 -1.48 -3.83 21.51
N LEU A 760 -2.21 -4.95 21.62
CA LEU A 760 -1.94 -5.96 22.63
C LEU A 760 -0.74 -6.84 22.21
N ASP A 761 0.11 -7.14 23.19
CA ASP A 761 1.24 -8.03 23.03
C ASP A 761 0.81 -9.48 22.76
N LYS A 762 1.72 -10.26 22.15
CA LYS A 762 1.57 -11.70 21.96
C LYS A 762 1.27 -12.42 23.29
N GLY A 763 0.44 -13.44 23.26
CA GLY A 763 -0.04 -14.17 24.45
C GLY A 763 -1.23 -13.52 25.14
N VAL A 764 -1.30 -12.18 25.20
CA VAL A 764 -2.50 -11.48 25.71
C VAL A 764 -3.64 -11.60 24.70
N ARG A 765 -3.33 -11.50 23.40
CA ARG A 765 -4.28 -11.66 22.29
C ARG A 765 -5.04 -13.00 22.32
N ARG A 766 -4.46 -14.05 22.91
CA ARG A 766 -5.10 -15.37 23.09
C ARG A 766 -6.42 -15.33 23.86
N HIS A 767 -6.68 -14.27 24.64
CA HIS A 767 -7.98 -14.10 25.30
C HIS A 767 -9.10 -13.70 24.33
N PHE A 768 -8.76 -13.21 23.14
CA PHE A 768 -9.68 -12.70 22.13
C PHE A 768 -9.84 -13.68 20.97
N HIS A 769 -8.73 -14.18 20.43
CA HIS A 769 -8.71 -15.11 19.29
C HIS A 769 -7.59 -16.15 19.43
N ASP A 770 -7.64 -17.22 18.65
CA ASP A 770 -6.53 -18.17 18.51
C ASP A 770 -5.52 -17.72 17.44
N ASP A 771 -4.40 -18.43 17.31
CA ASP A 771 -3.61 -18.37 16.07
C ASP A 771 -4.54 -18.70 14.88
N ILE A 772 -4.43 -17.94 13.79
CA ILE A 772 -5.30 -18.14 12.62
C ILE A 772 -4.42 -18.37 11.40
N THR A 773 -4.63 -19.50 10.73
CA THR A 773 -4.04 -19.81 9.43
C THR A 773 -5.13 -19.88 8.37
N VAL A 774 -4.92 -19.21 7.24
CA VAL A 774 -5.83 -19.24 6.08
C VAL A 774 -5.06 -19.42 4.78
N VAL A 775 -5.47 -20.38 3.96
CA VAL A 775 -5.02 -20.57 2.57
C VAL A 775 -6.22 -20.58 1.64
N VAL A 776 -6.22 -19.71 0.63
CA VAL A 776 -7.24 -19.68 -0.44
C VAL A 776 -6.60 -20.13 -1.74
N ILE A 777 -7.13 -21.18 -2.35
CA ILE A 777 -6.68 -21.73 -3.65
C ILE A 777 -7.73 -21.43 -4.70
N PHE A 778 -7.42 -20.63 -5.73
CA PHE A 778 -8.31 -20.35 -6.84
C PHE A 778 -8.24 -21.45 -7.91
N ILE A 779 -9.38 -21.78 -8.51
CA ILE A 779 -9.51 -22.79 -9.55
C ILE A 779 -9.96 -22.09 -10.83
N ASP A 780 -9.00 -21.78 -11.69
CA ASP A 780 -9.21 -21.14 -12.98
C ASP A 780 -9.27 -22.20 -14.08
N HIS A 781 -10.49 -22.63 -14.42
CA HIS A 781 -10.69 -23.69 -15.42
C HIS A 781 -10.16 -23.36 -16.83
N GLU A 782 -9.89 -22.08 -17.14
CA GLU A 782 -9.22 -21.69 -18.39
C GLU A 782 -7.75 -22.16 -18.45
N PHE A 783 -7.10 -22.34 -17.28
CA PHE A 783 -5.74 -22.83 -17.16
C PHE A 783 -5.65 -24.36 -17.29
N LEU A 784 -6.75 -25.09 -17.05
CA LEU A 784 -6.81 -26.55 -17.30
C LEU A 784 -6.61 -26.89 -18.79
N GLN A 785 -6.90 -25.96 -19.69
CA GLN A 785 -6.82 -26.16 -21.14
C GLN A 785 -5.47 -25.71 -21.75
N LYS A 786 -4.71 -24.87 -21.03
CA LYS A 786 -3.41 -24.35 -21.47
C LYS A 786 -2.31 -24.99 -20.63
N LYS A 787 -1.37 -25.72 -21.26
CA LYS A 787 -0.19 -26.29 -20.58
C LYS A 787 0.76 -25.18 -20.12
N ILE A 788 0.44 -24.50 -19.02
CA ILE A 788 1.24 -23.41 -18.47
C ILE A 788 2.31 -24.00 -17.56
N SER A 789 3.55 -23.59 -17.78
CA SER A 789 4.68 -23.93 -16.90
C SER A 789 4.58 -23.06 -15.64
N VAL A 790 4.38 -23.70 -14.49
CA VAL A 790 4.40 -23.02 -13.19
C VAL A 790 5.68 -23.44 -12.46
N PRO A 791 6.47 -22.51 -11.92
CA PRO A 791 7.65 -22.86 -11.12
C PRO A 791 7.22 -23.69 -9.90
N GLY A 792 8.02 -24.70 -9.54
CA GLY A 792 7.81 -25.43 -8.29
C GLY A 792 8.21 -24.54 -7.11
N LEU A 793 7.24 -24.02 -6.37
CA LEU A 793 7.41 -23.12 -5.24
C LEU A 793 6.98 -23.81 -3.93
N SER A 794 7.81 -23.67 -2.89
CA SER A 794 7.53 -24.02 -1.50
C SER A 794 7.34 -22.74 -0.70
N VAL A 795 6.12 -22.50 -0.23
CA VAL A 795 5.75 -21.35 0.60
C VAL A 795 5.35 -21.85 1.98
N ARG A 796 5.88 -21.26 3.05
CA ARG A 796 5.56 -21.62 4.43
C ARG A 796 5.12 -20.41 5.24
N GLY A 797 4.16 -20.58 6.15
CA GLY A 797 3.73 -19.54 7.08
C GLY A 797 4.89 -18.95 7.88
N PHE A 798 4.91 -17.63 8.07
CA PHE A 798 5.97 -16.88 8.78
C PHE A 798 7.39 -17.06 8.20
N SER A 799 7.51 -17.43 6.93
CA SER A 799 8.78 -17.54 6.22
C SER A 799 8.77 -16.68 4.96
N ASP A 800 9.59 -15.64 4.92
CA ASP A 800 9.70 -14.77 3.74
C ASP A 800 10.48 -15.41 2.58
N THR A 801 11.19 -16.50 2.86
CA THR A 801 11.90 -17.28 1.86
C THR A 801 10.95 -18.23 1.12
N VAL A 802 10.94 -18.11 -0.21
CA VAL A 802 10.27 -19.08 -1.10
C VAL A 802 11.35 -20.02 -1.63
N GLY A 803 11.18 -21.31 -1.33
CA GLY A 803 12.11 -22.36 -1.77
C GLY A 803 11.66 -23.01 -3.07
N PRO A 804 12.54 -23.71 -3.79
CA PRO A 804 12.12 -24.62 -4.85
C PRO A 804 11.32 -25.77 -4.24
N SER A 805 10.16 -26.08 -4.82
CA SER A 805 9.41 -27.28 -4.49
C SER A 805 9.86 -28.46 -5.34
N ASN A 806 10.06 -29.61 -4.70
CA ASN A 806 10.32 -30.87 -5.36
C ASN A 806 9.03 -31.63 -5.67
N PHE A 807 7.89 -30.94 -5.83
CA PHE A 807 6.61 -31.59 -6.12
C PHE A 807 6.53 -32.10 -7.57
N ASN A 808 7.34 -33.09 -7.89
CA ASN A 808 7.33 -33.83 -9.14
C ASN A 808 7.01 -35.29 -8.84
N ILE A 809 5.86 -35.76 -9.29
CA ILE A 809 5.51 -37.18 -9.29
C ILE A 809 5.74 -37.70 -10.71
N PRO A 810 6.49 -38.80 -10.87
CA PRO A 810 6.78 -39.40 -12.17
C PRO A 810 5.56 -39.92 -12.93
#